data_AF-U6D4E7-F1
#
_entry.id   AF-U6D4E7-F1
#
_cell.length_a   1.000
_cell.length_b   1.000
_cell.length_c   1.000
_cell.angle_alpha   90.00
_cell.angle_beta   90.00
_cell.angle_gamma   90.00
#
_symmetry.space_group_name_H-M   'P 1'
#
loop_
_entity.id
_entity.type
_entity.pdbx_description
1 polymer ?
#
loop_
_entity_poly.entity_id
_entity_poly.type
_entity_poly.pdbx_seq_one_letter_code
_entity_poly.pdbx_strand_id
1 'polypeptide(L)'
;MSSCVTVMRLLLCGPFLFARAAGYNLEVRHVRNFSFPPAGRHFGYRVLQVGDGVVVGAPGEGNSTGNLYQCHPDSGHCLPVSLSGSSYTSKYLGMTLATDFTSGKLLACDPGLSRTCDQNVYLSGLCYIFHQNLKGPVLQGRPGYQECIKGNVDLVFLFDGSMSLQTDEFQKIVDFMKDVMKKLSNSSYQFAAVQFSTDHKTEFNFLDYVKTKNPDVLLRKVEHMRQLTNTFSAINYVATEVFRQDLGARPDATKVLIIITDGEATDHANIDSAKDITRYIIGIGKHFETKESQERLHEFASKPAKDFVKILDTFEKLKDLFTELQKKIYVIEGTSKQDLTSFNMELSSSGISADLSHGHGVVGAVGAKDWAGGFLDLTADLQDDNFVGNEPLTPEARSGYLGYTVTLLPSQRLTLLLATGAPRYQHVGRVLLFQESEDRAHWNQIQKIDGSQIGSYFGGELCGVDMDQDGETELLLIGAPLFYGEQRGGRVFIYQKKQLGFEVVSELQGDPGYPLGRFGAAIAALTDINGDGLVDVAVGAPLEEQGAVYIFNGQHGAPSPRPSQRIKGTQVSSGIRWFGRSIHGVRDLGGDGLTDVAVGAEGLVVVLSSRPVVDILTQITFSPAEIPVHEVECSYSPSNRKKEGVNITVCFQVKPLTLQFQGLLVANLTYTLQLDGHRSRSRGLFLGGRHELSGHTVVTGHPSCTKFWFHFPVCIQDLISPINISLNFSLPEEEGT
;
A
#
# COMPACT_ATOMS: atom_id res chain seq x y z
N MET A 1 2.38 -81.58 4.38
CA MET A 1 1.56 -81.82 3.19
C MET A 1 0.50 -80.75 3.11
N SER A 2 0.38 -80.10 1.96
CA SER A 2 -0.56 -79.00 1.68
C SER A 2 -2.02 -79.31 2.04
N SER A 3 -2.71 -78.31 2.59
CA SER A 3 -3.97 -77.86 2.00
C SER A 3 -4.26 -76.41 2.36
N CYS A 4 -4.58 -75.66 1.31
CA CYS A 4 -4.90 -74.25 1.29
C CYS A 4 -6.39 -74.08 1.59
N VAL A 5 -6.78 -73.19 2.51
CA VAL A 5 -8.10 -72.54 2.50
C VAL A 5 -7.90 -71.08 2.86
N THR A 6 -7.97 -70.24 1.83
CA THR A 6 -7.94 -68.78 1.91
C THR A 6 -9.27 -68.30 2.48
N VAL A 7 -9.27 -67.77 3.70
CA VAL A 7 -10.42 -67.00 4.23
C VAL A 7 -10.17 -65.53 3.91
N MET A 8 -10.84 -65.05 2.87
CA MET A 8 -10.83 -63.66 2.45
C MET A 8 -11.57 -62.82 3.51
N ARG A 9 -10.81 -62.09 4.35
CA ARG A 9 -11.36 -61.08 5.26
C ARG A 9 -11.64 -59.82 4.44
N LEU A 10 -12.91 -59.44 4.33
CA LEU A 10 -13.31 -58.15 3.76
C LEU A 10 -13.60 -57.17 4.89
N LEU A 11 -12.69 -56.21 5.04
CA LEU A 11 -12.86 -55.00 5.85
C LEU A 11 -13.87 -54.08 5.15
N LEU A 12 -14.91 -53.67 5.89
CA LEU A 12 -15.81 -52.59 5.50
C LEU A 12 -15.07 -51.25 5.60
N CYS A 13 -14.48 -50.80 4.50
CA CYS A 13 -14.06 -49.41 4.33
C CYS A 13 -14.90 -48.81 3.20
N GLY A 14 -15.99 -48.14 3.55
CA GLY A 14 -16.74 -47.31 2.61
C GLY A 14 -16.02 -45.99 2.38
N PRO A 15 -15.96 -45.46 1.15
CA PRO A 15 -15.35 -44.17 0.89
C PRO A 15 -16.23 -43.06 1.49
N PHE A 16 -15.72 -42.37 2.52
CA PHE A 16 -16.28 -41.12 2.99
C PHE A 16 -15.98 -40.03 1.96
N LEU A 17 -16.91 -39.78 1.05
CA LEU A 17 -16.89 -38.58 0.21
C LEU A 17 -17.44 -37.41 1.04
N PHE A 18 -16.58 -36.74 1.80
CA PHE A 18 -16.90 -35.41 2.34
C PHE A 18 -16.79 -34.41 1.20
N ALA A 19 -17.94 -33.93 0.69
CA ALA A 19 -17.96 -32.67 -0.02
C ALA A 19 -17.74 -31.57 1.02
N ARG A 20 -16.55 -30.96 1.06
CA ARG A 20 -16.34 -29.71 1.79
C ARG A 20 -17.27 -28.66 1.16
N ALA A 21 -18.29 -28.22 1.89
CA ALA A 21 -19.02 -27.02 1.51
C ALA A 21 -18.01 -25.86 1.57
N ALA A 22 -17.80 -25.17 0.45
CA ALA A 22 -17.01 -23.93 0.43
C ALA A 22 -17.80 -22.88 1.21
N GLY A 23 -17.39 -22.61 2.45
CA GLY A 23 -18.05 -21.65 3.32
C GLY A 23 -17.75 -20.23 2.84
N TYR A 24 -18.79 -19.49 2.49
CA TYR A 24 -18.76 -18.04 2.49
C TYR A 24 -18.99 -17.58 3.93
N ASN A 25 -18.11 -16.71 4.43
CA ASN A 25 -18.09 -16.35 5.85
C ASN A 25 -18.24 -14.85 6.10
N LEU A 26 -18.18 -13.97 5.09
CA LEU A 26 -18.51 -12.56 5.31
C LEU A 26 -20.02 -12.36 5.39
N GLU A 27 -20.49 -11.76 6.49
CA GLU A 27 -21.89 -11.45 6.74
C GLU A 27 -22.34 -10.23 5.93
N VAL A 28 -23.43 -10.39 5.17
CA VAL A 28 -23.93 -9.37 4.24
C VAL A 28 -25.30 -8.81 4.63
N ARG A 29 -26.01 -9.41 5.59
CA ARG A 29 -27.35 -8.95 6.00
C ARG A 29 -27.27 -7.87 7.07
N HIS A 30 -26.38 -8.04 8.05
CA HIS A 30 -26.20 -7.13 9.18
C HIS A 30 -24.89 -6.37 9.08
N VAL A 31 -24.84 -5.44 8.12
CA VAL A 31 -23.66 -4.63 7.83
C VAL A 31 -23.64 -3.35 8.65
N ARG A 32 -22.44 -2.89 9.04
CA ARG A 32 -22.28 -1.57 9.66
C ARG A 32 -21.95 -0.55 8.58
N ASN A 33 -22.79 0.48 8.48
CA ASN A 33 -22.68 1.52 7.47
C ASN A 33 -22.28 2.85 8.10
N PHE A 34 -21.22 3.46 7.58
CA PHE A 34 -20.78 4.79 7.93
C PHE A 34 -21.09 5.77 6.81
N SER A 35 -22.10 6.61 7.04
CA SER A 35 -22.42 7.75 6.18
C SER A 35 -23.02 8.86 7.04
N PHE A 36 -22.81 10.11 6.63
CA PHE A 36 -23.31 11.28 7.35
C PHE A 36 -23.65 12.40 6.36
N PRO A 37 -24.61 13.30 6.67
CA PRO A 37 -25.19 14.24 5.70
C PRO A 37 -24.21 15.14 4.91
N PRO A 38 -23.07 15.62 5.47
CA PRO A 38 -22.08 16.40 4.72
C PRO A 38 -21.02 15.54 3.98
N ALA A 39 -21.13 14.21 3.96
CA ALA A 39 -20.15 13.37 3.28
C ALA A 39 -20.18 13.63 1.76
N GLY A 40 -19.05 14.07 1.21
CA GLY A 40 -18.89 14.21 -0.24
C GLY A 40 -18.89 12.85 -0.95
N ARG A 41 -19.08 12.83 -2.27
CA ARG A 41 -19.12 11.61 -3.10
C ARG A 41 -17.85 10.76 -3.04
N HIS A 42 -16.74 11.35 -2.60
CA HIS A 42 -15.45 10.66 -2.45
C HIS A 42 -15.11 10.31 -1.00
N PHE A 43 -16.00 10.53 -0.03
CA PHE A 43 -15.89 9.82 1.24
C PHE A 43 -15.97 8.31 0.99
N GLY A 44 -14.97 7.57 1.45
CA GLY A 44 -14.75 6.16 1.10
C GLY A 44 -13.80 5.94 -0.09
N TYR A 45 -13.04 6.95 -0.52
CA TYR A 45 -12.04 6.80 -1.60
C TYR A 45 -10.86 5.91 -1.17
N ARG A 46 -10.46 6.00 0.10
CA ARG A 46 -9.54 5.07 0.78
C ARG A 46 -10.12 4.72 2.15
N VAL A 47 -9.94 3.48 2.56
CA VAL A 47 -10.34 2.96 3.87
C VAL A 47 -9.15 2.22 4.46
N LEU A 48 -8.92 2.39 5.76
CA LEU A 48 -7.81 1.78 6.46
C LEU A 48 -8.21 1.47 7.90
N GLN A 49 -8.00 0.24 8.35
CA GLN A 49 -8.29 -0.15 9.73
C GLN A 49 -7.10 0.18 10.62
N VAL A 50 -7.30 1.02 11.63
CA VAL A 50 -6.25 1.47 12.55
C VAL A 50 -6.80 1.49 13.96
N GLY A 51 -6.15 0.77 14.88
CA GLY A 51 -6.67 0.55 16.23
C GLY A 51 -8.05 -0.11 16.16
N ASP A 52 -9.00 0.44 16.90
CA ASP A 52 -10.38 -0.07 17.02
C ASP A 52 -11.35 0.65 16.05
N GLY A 53 -10.85 1.20 14.95
CA GLY A 53 -11.70 1.94 14.01
C GLY A 53 -11.18 2.01 12.59
N VAL A 54 -11.91 2.74 11.76
CA VAL A 54 -11.62 2.89 10.33
C VAL A 54 -11.27 4.34 10.01
N VAL A 55 -10.07 4.56 9.47
CA VAL A 55 -9.66 5.83 8.88
C VAL A 55 -10.16 5.89 7.45
N VAL A 56 -10.83 6.97 7.10
CA VAL A 56 -11.45 7.15 5.79
C VAL A 56 -10.90 8.40 5.13
N GLY A 57 -10.34 8.23 3.93
CA GLY A 57 -9.95 9.32 3.06
C GLY A 57 -11.15 9.84 2.27
N ALA A 58 -11.34 11.16 2.29
CA ALA A 58 -12.42 11.85 1.59
C ALA A 58 -11.90 13.04 0.79
N PRO A 59 -11.31 12.80 -0.41
CA PRO A 59 -10.94 13.87 -1.33
C PRO A 59 -12.14 14.78 -1.65
N GLY A 60 -11.88 16.07 -1.83
CA GLY A 60 -12.90 17.06 -2.15
C GLY A 60 -13.33 17.02 -3.61
N GLU A 61 -14.59 17.37 -3.86
CA GLU A 61 -15.16 17.55 -5.21
C GLU A 61 -15.45 19.03 -5.47
N GLY A 62 -15.22 19.49 -6.70
CA GLY A 62 -15.36 20.90 -7.06
C GLY A 62 -14.36 21.78 -6.30
N ASN A 63 -14.90 22.73 -5.50
CA ASN A 63 -14.13 23.65 -4.67
C ASN A 63 -13.95 23.18 -3.22
N SER A 64 -14.49 22.01 -2.86
CA SER A 64 -14.35 21.47 -1.51
C SER A 64 -12.91 20.97 -1.30
N THR A 65 -12.35 21.17 -0.11
CA THR A 65 -11.08 20.57 0.28
C THR A 65 -11.29 19.11 0.68
N GLY A 66 -10.21 18.31 0.61
CA GLY A 66 -10.21 16.94 1.09
C GLY A 66 -10.15 16.91 2.62
N ASN A 67 -10.49 15.77 3.19
CA ASN A 67 -10.43 15.55 4.63
C ASN A 67 -10.15 14.07 4.96
N LEU A 68 -9.74 13.83 6.20
CA LEU A 68 -9.62 12.51 6.80
C LEU A 68 -10.68 12.37 7.89
N TYR A 69 -11.25 11.18 8.03
CA TYR A 69 -12.22 10.88 9.07
C TYR A 69 -11.80 9.64 9.85
N GLN A 70 -12.01 9.65 11.16
CA GLN A 70 -11.93 8.47 12.00
C GLN A 70 -13.36 8.01 12.32
N CYS A 71 -13.70 6.81 11.86
CA CYS A 71 -14.98 6.16 12.12
C CYS A 71 -14.82 5.13 13.23
N HIS A 72 -15.72 5.19 14.22
CA HIS A 72 -15.72 4.28 15.37
C HIS A 72 -16.92 3.31 15.27
N PRO A 73 -16.67 2.00 15.08
CA PRO A 73 -17.70 0.96 14.94
C PRO A 73 -18.75 0.98 16.05
N ASP A 74 -18.34 1.11 17.31
CA ASP A 74 -19.24 1.11 18.47
C ASP A 74 -20.24 2.27 18.46
N SER A 75 -19.80 3.43 17.97
CA SER A 75 -20.62 4.64 17.96
C SER A 75 -21.43 4.82 16.67
N GLY A 76 -21.03 4.15 15.58
CA GLY A 76 -21.56 4.40 14.24
C GLY A 76 -21.22 5.79 13.66
N HIS A 77 -20.39 6.60 14.34
CA HIS A 77 -20.06 7.95 13.94
C HIS A 77 -18.65 8.07 13.37
N CYS A 78 -18.50 9.00 12.42
CA CYS A 78 -17.22 9.42 11.86
C CYS A 78 -16.93 10.86 12.24
N LEU A 79 -15.74 11.10 12.80
CA LEU A 79 -15.28 12.43 13.18
C LEU A 79 -14.15 12.89 12.25
N PRO A 80 -14.15 14.14 11.77
CA PRO A 80 -13.05 14.67 10.98
C PRO A 80 -11.77 14.73 11.82
N VAL A 81 -10.65 14.48 11.17
CA VAL A 81 -9.32 14.53 11.78
C VAL A 81 -8.77 15.94 11.64
N SER A 82 -8.32 16.52 12.76
CA SER A 82 -7.66 17.83 12.75
C SER A 82 -6.16 17.66 12.53
N LEU A 83 -5.63 18.15 11.41
CA LEU A 83 -4.19 18.18 11.12
C LEU A 83 -3.54 19.36 11.84
N SER A 84 -3.09 19.15 13.08
CA SER A 84 -2.41 20.19 13.86
C SER A 84 -1.12 20.65 13.18
N GLY A 85 -0.99 21.95 12.90
CA GLY A 85 0.23 22.53 12.31
C GLY A 85 0.30 22.47 10.78
N SER A 86 -0.76 22.02 10.10
CA SER A 86 -0.84 22.14 8.65
C SER A 86 -1.28 23.56 8.26
N SER A 87 -0.51 24.21 7.38
CA SER A 87 -0.85 25.51 6.80
C SER A 87 -1.57 25.40 5.46
N TYR A 88 -1.74 24.18 4.93
CA TYR A 88 -2.27 23.95 3.59
C TYR A 88 -3.08 22.66 3.51
N THR A 89 -4.25 22.73 2.90
CA THR A 89 -5.06 21.55 2.58
C THR A 89 -5.73 21.77 1.23
N SER A 90 -5.49 20.87 0.30
CA SER A 90 -6.11 20.89 -1.01
C SER A 90 -7.31 19.94 -1.07
N LYS A 91 -7.96 19.87 -2.25
CA LYS A 91 -8.98 18.84 -2.53
C LYS A 91 -8.43 17.40 -2.54
N TYR A 92 -7.12 17.21 -2.62
CA TYR A 92 -6.49 15.90 -2.78
C TYR A 92 -6.20 15.19 -1.45
N LEU A 93 -6.32 15.88 -0.30
CA LEU A 93 -6.19 15.23 1.01
C LEU A 93 -7.18 14.06 1.15
N GLY A 94 -6.67 12.90 1.56
CA GLY A 94 -7.45 11.65 1.65
C GLY A 94 -7.40 10.77 0.40
N MET A 95 -6.66 11.17 -0.64
CA MET A 95 -6.40 10.28 -1.77
C MET A 95 -5.44 9.13 -1.43
N THR A 96 -4.52 9.37 -0.49
CA THR A 96 -3.46 8.43 -0.13
C THR A 96 -3.46 8.19 1.37
N LEU A 97 -3.60 6.93 1.75
CA LEU A 97 -3.50 6.42 3.12
C LEU A 97 -2.70 5.12 3.09
N ALA A 98 -1.76 4.97 4.01
CA ALA A 98 -0.98 3.75 4.22
C ALA A 98 -0.71 3.59 5.72
N THR A 99 -0.61 2.35 6.20
CA THR A 99 -0.30 2.07 7.61
C THR A 99 0.71 0.95 7.69
N ASP A 100 1.60 1.05 8.68
CA ASP A 100 2.45 -0.06 9.09
C ASP A 100 1.76 -0.80 10.24
N PHE A 101 1.36 -2.05 10.00
CA PHE A 101 0.65 -2.84 11.02
C PHE A 101 1.52 -3.18 12.22
N THR A 102 2.85 -3.27 12.05
CA THR A 102 3.78 -3.64 13.12
C THR A 102 3.97 -2.49 14.11
N SER A 103 4.12 -1.26 13.58
CA SER A 103 4.37 -0.08 14.39
C SER A 103 3.12 0.73 14.72
N GLY A 104 2.00 0.49 14.03
CA GLY A 104 0.77 1.27 14.15
C GLY A 104 0.88 2.68 13.56
N LYS A 105 1.97 2.98 12.83
CA LYS A 105 2.16 4.27 12.17
C LYS A 105 1.24 4.39 10.96
N LEU A 106 0.63 5.55 10.81
CA LEU A 106 -0.18 5.92 9.64
C LEU A 106 0.52 7.02 8.85
N LEU A 107 0.51 6.91 7.53
CA LEU A 107 0.87 7.97 6.59
C LEU A 107 -0.37 8.41 5.82
N ALA A 108 -0.59 9.72 5.76
CA ALA A 108 -1.55 10.34 4.85
C ALA A 108 -0.84 11.38 3.99
N CYS A 109 -1.20 11.48 2.71
CA CYS A 109 -0.64 12.49 1.81
C CYS A 109 -1.72 13.32 1.12
N ASP A 110 -1.36 14.57 0.87
CA ASP A 110 -2.06 15.54 0.04
C ASP A 110 -1.17 15.85 -1.18
N PRO A 111 -1.36 15.16 -2.32
CA PRO A 111 -0.57 15.38 -3.55
C PRO A 111 -0.94 16.66 -4.31
N GLY A 112 -1.67 17.58 -3.67
CA GLY A 112 -2.24 18.77 -4.28
C GLY A 112 -1.57 20.08 -3.88
N LEU A 113 -0.31 20.07 -3.41
CA LEU A 113 0.43 21.29 -3.05
C LEU A 113 0.85 22.05 -4.31
N SER A 114 -0.05 22.92 -4.78
CA SER A 114 0.17 23.76 -5.94
C SER A 114 0.76 25.11 -5.55
N ARG A 115 1.73 25.61 -6.31
CA ARG A 115 2.33 26.93 -6.12
C ARG A 115 2.70 27.55 -7.46
N THR A 116 2.54 28.87 -7.59
CA THR A 116 2.95 29.62 -8.79
C THR A 116 4.41 30.01 -8.70
N CYS A 117 5.17 29.75 -9.77
CA CYS A 117 6.53 30.22 -9.95
C CYS A 117 6.64 30.94 -11.30
N ASP A 118 6.69 32.28 -11.27
CA ASP A 118 6.44 33.15 -12.42
C ASP A 118 5.11 32.84 -13.13
N GLN A 119 5.16 32.39 -14.39
CA GLN A 119 4.00 32.00 -15.18
C GLN A 119 3.66 30.50 -15.04
N ASN A 120 4.50 29.73 -14.35
CA ASN A 120 4.36 28.29 -14.23
C ASN A 120 3.65 27.92 -12.92
N VAL A 121 2.98 26.77 -12.92
CA VAL A 121 2.35 26.21 -11.74
C VAL A 121 3.05 24.91 -11.41
N TYR A 122 3.66 24.82 -10.23
CA TYR A 122 4.25 23.59 -9.71
C TYR A 122 3.20 22.81 -8.93
N LEU A 123 3.34 21.49 -8.89
CA LEU A 123 2.46 20.56 -8.18
C LEU A 123 3.30 19.44 -7.56
N SER A 124 3.30 19.39 -6.22
CA SER A 124 3.95 18.35 -5.43
C SER A 124 3.06 17.92 -4.26
N GLY A 125 3.55 17.02 -3.40
CA GLY A 125 2.84 16.55 -2.22
C GLY A 125 3.25 17.18 -0.90
N LEU A 126 2.36 17.03 0.07
CA LEU A 126 2.55 17.25 1.50
C LEU A 126 2.08 15.99 2.23
N CYS A 127 2.96 15.35 3.01
CA CYS A 127 2.67 14.10 3.69
C CYS A 127 2.77 14.23 5.21
N TYR A 128 2.01 13.40 5.92
CA TYR A 128 1.79 13.44 7.36
C TYR A 128 1.97 12.05 7.97
N ILE A 129 2.89 11.89 8.93
CA ILE A 129 3.03 10.65 9.70
C ILE A 129 2.42 10.82 11.09
N PHE A 130 1.60 9.85 11.48
CA PHE A 130 0.99 9.72 12.80
C PHE A 130 1.58 8.49 13.50
N HIS A 131 2.11 8.65 14.72
CA HIS A 131 2.86 7.59 15.39
C HIS A 131 2.04 6.59 16.21
N GLN A 132 0.87 6.98 16.73
CA GLN A 132 0.09 6.13 17.65
C GLN A 132 -1.42 6.29 17.48
N ASN A 133 -1.89 7.48 17.12
CA ASN A 133 -3.29 7.79 16.89
C ASN A 133 -3.42 9.08 16.08
N LEU A 134 -4.57 9.27 15.43
CA LEU A 134 -4.91 10.49 14.67
C LEU A 134 -5.06 11.77 15.54
N LYS A 135 -4.78 11.67 16.84
CA LYS A 135 -4.84 12.78 17.81
C LYS A 135 -3.44 13.19 18.31
N GLY A 136 -2.39 12.46 17.93
CA GLY A 136 -1.01 12.70 18.36
C GLY A 136 -0.27 13.75 17.53
N PRO A 137 0.96 14.11 17.92
CA PRO A 137 1.80 15.03 17.15
C PRO A 137 2.04 14.46 15.73
N VAL A 138 1.85 15.33 14.75
CA VAL A 138 1.95 14.99 13.32
C VAL A 138 3.31 15.47 12.81
N LEU A 139 4.14 14.55 12.33
CA LEU A 139 5.30 14.92 11.53
C LEU A 139 4.82 15.24 10.11
N GLN A 140 5.30 16.35 9.55
CA GLN A 140 4.97 16.74 8.18
C GLN A 140 6.25 16.91 7.36
N GLY A 141 6.18 16.53 6.09
CA GLY A 141 7.24 16.72 5.12
C GLY A 141 6.69 17.01 3.74
N ARG A 142 7.53 17.54 2.85
CA ARG A 142 7.17 17.88 1.47
C ARG A 142 8.04 17.06 0.52
N PRO A 143 7.71 15.77 0.27
CA PRO A 143 8.55 14.92 -0.54
C PRO A 143 8.71 15.46 -1.96
N GLY A 144 9.90 15.43 -2.54
CA GLY A 144 10.17 15.86 -3.91
C GLY A 144 9.77 17.31 -4.17
N TYR A 145 9.87 18.16 -3.16
CA TYR A 145 9.49 19.56 -3.24
C TYR A 145 10.56 20.39 -3.94
N GLN A 146 10.20 20.93 -5.10
CA GLN A 146 11.05 21.86 -5.85
C GLN A 146 10.81 23.31 -5.40
N GLU A 147 11.85 23.99 -4.91
CA GLU A 147 11.76 25.42 -4.59
C GLU A 147 11.49 26.27 -5.82
N CYS A 148 10.77 27.39 -5.64
CA CYS A 148 10.51 28.32 -6.74
C CYS A 148 11.74 29.18 -7.01
N ILE A 149 12.34 28.99 -8.18
CA ILE A 149 13.41 29.83 -8.68
C ILE A 149 12.84 30.60 -9.87
N LYS A 150 12.57 31.89 -9.64
CA LYS A 150 12.04 32.80 -10.66
C LYS A 150 13.10 33.09 -11.71
N GLY A 151 12.69 33.60 -12.87
CA GLY A 151 13.58 34.05 -13.93
C GLY A 151 14.59 35.08 -13.44
N ASN A 152 14.17 36.05 -12.62
CA ASN A 152 15.09 36.99 -11.98
C ASN A 152 15.70 36.36 -10.72
N VAL A 153 17.04 36.21 -10.69
CA VAL A 153 17.77 35.65 -9.54
C VAL A 153 18.87 36.60 -9.09
N ASP A 154 18.90 36.88 -7.79
CA ASP A 154 19.99 37.58 -7.13
C ASP A 154 20.80 36.57 -6.34
N LEU A 155 22.01 36.29 -6.82
CA LEU A 155 22.89 35.26 -6.28
C LEU A 155 24.06 35.89 -5.54
N VAL A 156 24.26 35.52 -4.28
CA VAL A 156 25.43 35.91 -3.49
C VAL A 156 26.36 34.72 -3.36
N PHE A 157 27.63 34.89 -3.74
CA PHE A 157 28.69 33.97 -3.33
C PHE A 157 29.18 34.39 -1.96
N LEU A 158 29.06 33.49 -0.98
CA LEU A 158 29.67 33.64 0.33
C LEU A 158 30.81 32.63 0.43
N PHE A 159 32.04 33.09 0.27
CA PHE A 159 33.18 32.21 0.12
C PHE A 159 34.20 32.39 1.24
N ASP A 160 34.73 31.26 1.68
CA ASP A 160 35.66 31.16 2.78
C ASP A 160 37.02 31.75 2.42
N GLY A 161 37.55 32.56 3.33
CA GLY A 161 38.87 33.17 3.30
C GLY A 161 39.71 32.79 4.52
N SER A 162 39.40 31.68 5.19
CA SER A 162 40.08 31.15 6.37
C SER A 162 41.56 30.85 6.14
N MET A 163 42.28 30.64 7.24
CA MET A 163 43.69 30.29 7.24
C MET A 163 43.98 28.86 6.74
N SER A 164 42.98 27.96 6.72
CA SER A 164 43.16 26.57 6.28
C SER A 164 43.37 26.45 4.77
N LEU A 165 42.77 27.35 3.99
CA LEU A 165 42.92 27.40 2.54
C LEU A 165 44.36 27.74 2.12
N GLN A 166 44.95 26.90 1.28
CA GLN A 166 46.18 27.24 0.57
C GLN A 166 45.90 28.29 -0.51
N THR A 167 46.96 28.95 -0.97
CA THR A 167 46.81 30.06 -1.94
C THR A 167 46.22 29.57 -3.28
N ASP A 168 46.55 28.35 -3.71
CA ASP A 168 45.98 27.76 -4.91
C ASP A 168 44.52 27.31 -4.71
N GLU A 169 44.16 26.80 -3.52
CA GLU A 169 42.79 26.40 -3.17
C GLU A 169 41.86 27.62 -3.14
N PHE A 170 42.28 28.72 -2.50
CA PHE A 170 41.55 29.99 -2.53
C PHE A 170 41.37 30.50 -3.96
N GLN A 171 42.41 30.40 -4.80
CA GLN A 171 42.32 30.81 -6.20
C GLN A 171 41.33 29.94 -7.00
N LYS A 172 41.26 28.63 -6.73
CA LYS A 172 40.27 27.73 -7.35
C LYS A 172 38.83 28.12 -6.99
N ILE A 173 38.56 28.56 -5.76
CA ILE A 173 37.25 29.10 -5.37
C ILE A 173 36.93 30.37 -6.17
N VAL A 174 37.89 31.30 -6.25
CA VAL A 174 37.72 32.55 -7.02
C VAL A 174 37.47 32.26 -8.50
N ASP A 175 38.18 31.30 -9.08
CA ASP A 175 38.01 30.93 -10.49
C ASP A 175 36.68 30.20 -10.74
N PHE A 176 36.21 29.38 -9.80
CA PHE A 176 34.87 28.80 -9.85
C PHE A 176 33.78 29.88 -9.90
N MET A 177 33.86 30.91 -9.05
CA MET A 177 32.91 32.04 -9.10
C MET A 177 32.95 32.75 -10.45
N LYS A 178 34.15 33.01 -11.00
CA LYS A 178 34.30 33.62 -12.32
C LYS A 178 33.64 32.78 -13.40
N ASP A 179 33.88 31.47 -13.41
CA ASP A 179 33.34 30.55 -14.40
C ASP A 179 31.80 30.53 -14.35
N VAL A 180 31.21 30.50 -13.15
CA VAL A 180 29.76 30.61 -12.96
C VAL A 180 29.22 31.91 -13.55
N MET A 181 29.81 33.05 -13.17
CA MET A 181 29.37 34.36 -13.63
C MET A 181 29.56 34.56 -15.14
N LYS A 182 30.63 34.03 -15.73
CA LYS A 182 30.89 34.07 -17.18
C LYS A 182 29.83 33.28 -17.93
N LYS A 183 29.50 32.08 -17.46
CA LYS A 183 28.53 31.20 -18.11
C LYS A 183 27.11 31.73 -18.03
N LEU A 184 26.75 32.40 -16.93
CA LEU A 184 25.44 33.01 -16.68
C LEU A 184 25.40 34.51 -17.05
N SER A 185 26.40 35.03 -17.76
CA SER A 185 26.52 36.47 -18.08
C SER A 185 25.35 37.01 -18.94
N ASN A 186 24.75 36.15 -19.76
CA ASN A 186 23.64 36.48 -20.66
C ASN A 186 22.25 36.23 -20.07
N SER A 187 22.16 35.86 -18.79
CA SER A 187 20.89 35.62 -18.13
C SER A 187 20.41 36.79 -17.28
N SER A 188 19.26 36.62 -16.65
CA SER A 188 18.63 37.54 -15.70
C SER A 188 19.25 37.49 -14.31
N TYR A 189 20.37 36.77 -14.13
CA TYR A 189 21.09 36.67 -12.88
C TYR A 189 21.89 37.93 -12.58
N GLN A 190 21.85 38.38 -11.34
CA GLN A 190 22.75 39.39 -10.80
C GLN A 190 23.56 38.75 -9.68
N PHE A 191 24.83 39.10 -9.60
CA PHE A 191 25.76 38.50 -8.64
C PHE A 191 26.25 39.54 -7.64
N ALA A 192 26.50 39.07 -6.42
CA ALA A 192 27.35 39.75 -5.43
C ALA A 192 28.32 38.71 -4.86
N ALA A 193 29.44 39.17 -4.31
CA ALA A 193 30.40 38.28 -3.65
C ALA A 193 30.84 38.85 -2.30
N VAL A 194 30.87 37.98 -1.30
CA VAL A 194 31.29 38.28 0.07
C VAL A 194 32.32 37.25 0.47
N GLN A 195 33.50 37.74 0.85
CA GLN A 195 34.50 36.92 1.52
C GLN A 195 34.22 36.93 3.02
N PHE A 196 34.33 35.78 3.67
CA PHE A 196 34.23 35.70 5.13
C PHE A 196 35.40 34.93 5.76
N SER A 197 35.76 35.33 6.97
CA SER A 197 36.72 34.65 7.82
C SER A 197 36.35 34.93 9.28
N THR A 198 37.16 35.64 10.08
CA THR A 198 36.68 36.22 11.35
C THR A 198 35.71 37.38 11.08
N ASP A 199 36.08 38.24 10.12
CA ASP A 199 35.30 39.35 9.60
C ASP A 199 34.70 39.01 8.23
N HIS A 200 33.81 39.86 7.73
CA HIS A 200 33.19 39.73 6.40
C HIS A 200 33.45 40.97 5.55
N LYS A 201 33.61 40.78 4.23
CA LYS A 201 33.82 41.87 3.28
C LYS A 201 33.06 41.61 1.99
N THR A 202 32.20 42.55 1.62
CA THR A 202 31.57 42.57 0.30
C THR A 202 32.61 43.00 -0.74
N GLU A 203 33.04 42.07 -1.58
CA GLU A 203 34.03 42.32 -2.64
C GLU A 203 33.41 43.09 -3.81
N PHE A 204 32.15 42.79 -4.12
CA PHE A 204 31.30 43.60 -4.99
C PHE A 204 29.82 43.33 -4.70
N ASN A 205 28.97 44.34 -4.89
CA ASN A 205 27.51 44.22 -4.74
C ASN A 205 26.81 44.07 -6.11
N PHE A 206 25.48 43.94 -6.10
CA PHE A 206 24.69 43.77 -7.32
C PHE A 206 24.80 44.97 -8.28
N LEU A 207 24.86 46.21 -7.77
CA LEU A 207 25.07 47.40 -8.62
C LEU A 207 26.43 47.37 -9.32
N ASP A 208 27.48 46.94 -8.62
CA ASP A 208 28.82 46.83 -9.20
C ASP A 208 28.85 45.79 -10.32
N TYR A 209 28.16 44.66 -10.12
CA TYR A 209 28.00 43.63 -11.14
C TYR A 209 27.23 44.16 -12.35
N VAL A 210 26.11 44.84 -12.17
CA VAL A 210 25.30 45.41 -13.27
C VAL A 210 26.11 46.44 -14.07
N LYS A 211 26.96 47.24 -13.42
CA LYS A 211 27.81 48.24 -14.08
C LYS A 211 28.95 47.62 -14.89
N THR A 212 29.60 46.58 -14.35
CA THR A 212 30.87 46.07 -14.91
C THR A 212 30.68 44.81 -15.76
N LYS A 213 29.79 43.89 -15.34
CA LYS A 213 29.52 42.57 -15.92
C LYS A 213 30.76 41.77 -16.37
N ASN A 214 31.91 42.01 -15.74
CA ASN A 214 33.15 41.30 -16.01
C ASN A 214 33.73 40.71 -14.72
N PRO A 215 33.62 39.38 -14.51
CA PRO A 215 34.09 38.73 -13.28
C PRO A 215 35.59 38.90 -13.04
N ASP A 216 36.40 38.95 -14.10
CA ASP A 216 37.85 39.10 -13.98
C ASP A 216 38.23 40.49 -13.44
N VAL A 217 37.40 41.52 -13.67
CA VAL A 217 37.59 42.87 -13.13
C VAL A 217 37.07 42.97 -11.70
N LEU A 218 35.88 42.43 -11.45
CA LEU A 218 35.22 42.47 -10.14
C LEU A 218 36.01 41.75 -9.06
N LEU A 219 36.61 40.59 -9.40
CA LEU A 219 37.35 39.76 -8.46
C LEU A 219 38.86 40.00 -8.45
N ARG A 220 39.36 41.01 -9.18
CA ARG A 220 40.81 41.25 -9.35
C ARG A 220 41.52 41.66 -8.06
N LYS A 221 40.83 42.37 -7.16
CA LYS A 221 41.39 42.95 -5.93
C LYS A 221 41.03 42.16 -4.68
N VAL A 222 40.53 40.94 -4.86
CA VAL A 222 40.20 40.07 -3.73
C VAL A 222 41.50 39.66 -3.07
N GLU A 223 41.62 39.96 -1.78
CA GLU A 223 42.77 39.60 -0.94
C GLU A 223 42.32 38.55 0.06
N HIS A 224 43.12 37.50 0.24
CA HIS A 224 42.81 36.38 1.12
C HIS A 224 42.98 36.77 2.60
N MET A 225 41.89 36.72 3.39
CA MET A 225 41.84 37.20 4.78
C MET A 225 42.71 36.40 5.75
N ARG A 226 42.76 35.07 5.61
CA ARG A 226 43.56 34.12 6.41
C ARG A 226 43.32 34.15 7.92
N GLN A 227 42.06 34.13 8.36
CA GLN A 227 41.71 34.07 9.78
C GLN A 227 40.79 32.88 10.10
N LEU A 228 39.78 33.04 10.97
CA LEU A 228 38.82 32.00 11.37
C LEU A 228 37.73 31.74 10.31
N THR A 229 36.68 30.98 10.64
CA THR A 229 35.60 30.56 9.74
C THR A 229 34.23 30.86 10.39
N ASN A 230 33.89 32.14 10.57
CA ASN A 230 32.65 32.55 11.26
C ASN A 230 31.44 32.50 10.31
N THR A 231 30.95 31.29 10.02
CA THR A 231 29.88 31.02 9.06
C THR A 231 28.53 31.59 9.49
N PHE A 232 28.16 31.53 10.77
CA PHE A 232 26.85 32.04 11.22
C PHE A 232 26.76 33.56 11.07
N SER A 233 27.79 34.27 11.53
CA SER A 233 27.90 35.73 11.40
C SER A 233 27.87 36.16 9.92
N ALA A 234 28.58 35.42 9.06
CA ALA A 234 28.66 35.68 7.64
C ALA A 234 27.32 35.52 6.91
N ILE A 235 26.55 34.46 7.21
CA ILE A 235 25.20 34.25 6.63
C ILE A 235 24.24 35.37 7.06
N ASN A 236 24.26 35.75 8.34
CA ASN A 236 23.43 36.83 8.84
C ASN A 236 23.79 38.18 8.18
N TYR A 237 25.09 38.47 8.01
CA TYR A 237 25.56 39.66 7.31
C TYR A 237 25.05 39.71 5.86
N VAL A 238 25.10 38.60 5.12
CA VAL A 238 24.56 38.55 3.75
C VAL A 238 23.07 38.87 3.73
N ALA A 239 22.31 38.29 4.67
CA ALA A 239 20.86 38.48 4.75
C ALA A 239 20.48 39.94 5.04
N THR A 240 21.21 40.64 5.90
CA THR A 240 20.87 42.01 6.33
C THR A 240 21.56 43.09 5.52
N GLU A 241 22.81 42.89 5.10
CA GLU A 241 23.65 43.95 4.50
C GLU A 241 23.89 43.80 3.00
N VAL A 242 23.62 42.65 2.39
CA VAL A 242 23.91 42.44 0.95
C VAL A 242 22.66 42.38 0.11
N PHE A 243 21.62 41.68 0.57
CA PHE A 243 20.30 41.63 -0.08
C PHE A 243 19.48 42.91 0.12
N ARG A 244 20.10 44.04 -0.21
CA ARG A 244 19.58 45.39 -0.01
C ARG A 244 19.29 46.08 -1.35
N GLN A 245 18.13 46.73 -1.45
CA GLN A 245 17.70 47.39 -2.69
C GLN A 245 18.61 48.55 -3.08
N ASP A 246 19.15 49.29 -2.11
CA ASP A 246 20.12 50.37 -2.33
C ASP A 246 21.48 49.86 -2.84
N LEU A 247 21.76 48.55 -2.69
CA LEU A 247 22.92 47.86 -3.25
C LEU A 247 22.62 47.07 -4.53
N GLY A 248 21.42 47.25 -5.09
CA GLY A 248 21.00 46.69 -6.37
C GLY A 248 20.21 45.39 -6.29
N ALA A 249 19.94 44.87 -5.09
CA ALA A 249 19.09 43.69 -4.94
C ALA A 249 17.65 44.01 -5.38
N ARG A 250 17.06 43.12 -6.17
CA ARG A 250 15.74 43.26 -6.75
C ARG A 250 14.70 42.62 -5.82
N PRO A 251 13.62 43.33 -5.47
CA PRO A 251 12.59 42.80 -4.56
C PRO A 251 11.80 41.62 -5.16
N ASP A 252 11.70 41.55 -6.49
CA ASP A 252 10.97 40.53 -7.22
C ASP A 252 11.81 39.27 -7.52
N ALA A 253 13.13 39.34 -7.37
CA ALA A 253 14.06 38.26 -7.68
C ALA A 253 14.12 37.19 -6.58
N THR A 254 14.37 35.94 -6.97
CA THR A 254 14.71 34.86 -6.02
C THR A 254 16.09 35.14 -5.42
N LYS A 255 16.17 35.15 -4.09
CA LYS A 255 17.42 35.32 -3.34
C LYS A 255 18.12 33.97 -3.19
N VAL A 256 19.31 33.85 -3.75
CA VAL A 256 20.12 32.62 -3.69
C VAL A 256 21.46 32.91 -3.03
N LEU A 257 21.87 32.05 -2.10
CA LEU A 257 23.16 32.11 -1.43
C LEU A 257 23.94 30.83 -1.73
N ILE A 258 25.14 30.94 -2.30
CA ILE A 258 26.08 29.83 -2.45
C ILE A 258 27.21 30.03 -1.45
N ILE A 259 27.25 29.16 -0.45
CA ILE A 259 28.27 29.12 0.59
C ILE A 259 29.37 28.15 0.14
N ILE A 260 30.63 28.56 0.19
CA ILE A 260 31.79 27.74 -0.17
C ILE A 260 32.75 27.76 0.99
N THR A 261 33.03 26.61 1.61
CA THR A 261 33.91 26.51 2.79
C THR A 261 34.71 25.21 2.80
N ASP A 262 35.90 25.25 3.41
CA ASP A 262 36.77 24.09 3.59
C ASP A 262 36.81 23.57 5.03
N GLY A 263 36.02 24.14 5.93
CA GLY A 263 36.04 23.81 7.35
C GLY A 263 34.72 24.07 8.08
N GLU A 264 34.64 23.58 9.31
CA GLU A 264 33.48 23.80 10.18
C GLU A 264 33.42 25.25 10.69
N ALA A 265 32.22 25.70 11.04
CA ALA A 265 32.03 27.03 11.61
C ALA A 265 32.75 27.17 12.96
N THR A 266 33.46 28.28 13.15
CA THR A 266 34.14 28.61 14.42
C THR A 266 33.28 29.45 15.36
N ASP A 267 32.12 29.92 14.89
CA ASP A 267 31.11 30.63 15.67
C ASP A 267 29.83 29.80 15.84
N HIS A 268 28.96 30.26 16.74
CA HIS A 268 27.67 29.65 17.00
C HIS A 268 26.59 30.72 17.12
N ALA A 269 25.56 30.65 16.28
CA ALA A 269 24.36 31.49 16.40
C ALA A 269 23.16 30.78 15.73
N ASN A 270 22.11 31.51 15.39
CA ASN A 270 21.08 31.04 14.45
C ASN A 270 21.18 31.81 13.13
N ILE A 271 20.58 31.27 12.08
CA ILE A 271 20.52 31.90 10.76
C ILE A 271 19.08 32.29 10.38
N ASP A 272 18.25 32.62 11.38
CA ASP A 272 16.83 32.88 11.17
C ASP A 272 16.58 34.05 10.22
N SER A 273 17.49 35.03 10.19
CA SER A 273 17.45 36.16 9.25
C SER A 273 17.54 35.74 7.78
N ALA A 274 18.10 34.57 7.50
CA ALA A 274 18.33 34.03 6.17
C ALA A 274 17.33 32.94 5.77
N LYS A 275 16.26 32.70 6.56
CA LYS A 275 15.26 31.65 6.29
C LYS A 275 14.61 31.75 4.91
N ASP A 276 14.37 32.98 4.44
CA ASP A 276 13.74 33.28 3.15
C ASP A 276 14.71 33.24 1.94
N ILE A 277 15.96 32.86 2.16
CA ILE A 277 17.00 32.76 1.12
C ILE A 277 17.16 31.28 0.76
N THR A 278 17.22 30.96 -0.54
CA THR A 278 17.59 29.61 -0.99
C THR A 278 19.10 29.43 -0.84
N ARG A 279 19.54 28.54 0.04
CA ARG A 279 20.95 28.39 0.46
C ARG A 279 21.53 27.06 -0.02
N TYR A 280 22.57 27.14 -0.83
CA TYR A 280 23.46 26.02 -1.16
C TYR A 280 24.74 26.12 -0.35
N ILE A 281 25.28 25.00 0.10
CA ILE A 281 26.58 24.92 0.75
C ILE A 281 27.46 23.87 0.06
N ILE A 282 28.70 24.27 -0.21
CA ILE A 282 29.73 23.45 -0.84
C ILE A 282 30.85 23.29 0.18
N GLY A 283 30.92 22.12 0.80
CA GLY A 283 32.01 21.72 1.70
C GLY A 283 33.11 21.03 0.90
N ILE A 284 34.35 21.51 1.03
CA ILE A 284 35.49 21.03 0.23
C ILE A 284 36.63 20.54 1.11
N GLY A 285 37.21 19.39 0.77
CA GLY A 285 38.47 18.92 1.31
C GLY A 285 38.34 18.04 2.56
N LYS A 286 39.49 17.72 3.13
CA LYS A 286 39.69 16.70 4.17
C LYS A 286 38.88 16.89 5.46
N HIS A 287 38.45 18.12 5.75
CA HIS A 287 37.65 18.42 6.94
C HIS A 287 36.23 17.86 6.88
N PHE A 288 35.76 17.44 5.71
CA PHE A 288 34.44 16.83 5.51
C PHE A 288 34.50 15.35 5.14
N GLU A 289 35.58 14.64 5.48
CA GLU A 289 35.70 13.19 5.23
C GLU A 289 34.71 12.36 6.06
N THR A 290 34.31 12.84 7.24
CA THR A 290 33.40 12.11 8.13
C THR A 290 31.95 12.52 7.92
N LYS A 291 31.02 11.56 8.08
CA LYS A 291 29.58 11.85 7.99
C LYS A 291 29.13 12.91 9.00
N GLU A 292 29.68 12.87 10.22
CA GLU A 292 29.38 13.85 11.28
C GLU A 292 29.74 15.29 10.84
N SER A 293 30.93 15.49 10.27
CA SER A 293 31.33 16.81 9.74
C SER A 293 30.46 17.27 8.56
N GLN A 294 29.97 16.34 7.74
CA GLN A 294 29.08 16.66 6.61
C GLN A 294 27.67 17.05 7.10
N GLU A 295 27.16 16.35 8.11
CA GLU A 295 25.85 16.62 8.72
C GLU A 295 25.80 17.98 9.40
N ARG A 296 26.92 18.48 9.94
CA ARG A 296 27.02 19.86 10.48
C ARG A 296 26.70 20.92 9.42
N LEU A 297 26.98 20.67 8.13
CA LEU A 297 26.65 21.63 7.08
C LEU A 297 25.15 21.73 6.79
N HIS A 298 24.34 20.76 7.23
CA HIS A 298 22.90 20.74 6.97
C HIS A 298 22.17 21.91 7.62
N GLU A 299 22.72 22.48 8.71
CA GLU A 299 22.11 23.62 9.39
C GLU A 299 22.19 24.92 8.57
N PHE A 300 23.16 25.02 7.65
CA PHE A 300 23.36 26.21 6.81
C PHE A 300 22.59 26.16 5.49
N ALA A 301 22.30 24.95 5.00
CA ALA A 301 21.65 24.72 3.72
C ALA A 301 20.12 24.89 3.78
N SER A 302 19.48 24.92 2.62
CA SER A 302 18.03 24.67 2.51
C SER A 302 17.74 23.16 2.54
N LYS A 303 16.49 22.78 2.77
CA LYS A 303 16.05 21.37 2.79
C LYS A 303 15.42 21.00 1.44
N PRO A 304 15.57 19.75 0.95
CA PRO A 304 16.29 18.62 1.56
C PRO A 304 17.83 18.69 1.39
N ALA A 305 18.59 18.13 2.34
CA ALA A 305 20.05 18.31 2.39
C ALA A 305 20.76 17.81 1.13
N LYS A 306 20.32 16.69 0.55
CA LYS A 306 20.89 16.13 -0.70
C LYS A 306 20.96 17.11 -1.88
N ASP A 307 20.05 18.08 -1.94
CA ASP A 307 19.93 19.00 -3.07
C ASP A 307 20.78 20.24 -2.87
N PHE A 308 20.95 20.66 -1.62
CA PHE A 308 21.55 21.93 -1.24
C PHE A 308 22.93 21.79 -0.58
N VAL A 309 23.30 20.61 -0.10
CA VAL A 309 24.60 20.29 0.48
C VAL A 309 25.41 19.49 -0.53
N LYS A 310 26.60 20.01 -0.88
CA LYS A 310 27.52 19.39 -1.83
C LYS A 310 28.86 19.20 -1.17
N ILE A 311 29.29 17.94 -1.07
CA ILE A 311 30.56 17.57 -0.47
C ILE A 311 31.51 17.19 -1.59
N LEU A 312 32.66 17.88 -1.64
CA LEU A 312 33.72 17.64 -2.60
C LEU A 312 34.97 17.21 -1.83
N ASP A 313 35.58 16.10 -2.22
CA ASP A 313 36.87 15.66 -1.69
C ASP A 313 38.02 16.56 -2.14
N THR A 314 37.96 17.11 -3.36
CA THR A 314 39.00 18.01 -3.89
C THR A 314 38.43 19.24 -4.59
N PHE A 315 39.23 20.32 -4.62
CA PHE A 315 38.86 21.59 -5.25
C PHE A 315 38.72 21.48 -6.78
N GLU A 316 39.35 20.49 -7.43
CA GLU A 316 39.25 20.27 -8.87
C GLU A 316 37.82 19.90 -9.29
N LYS A 317 37.07 19.21 -8.43
CA LYS A 317 35.69 18.78 -8.69
C LYS A 317 34.67 19.92 -8.68
N LEU A 318 35.07 21.14 -8.30
CA LEU A 318 34.23 22.34 -8.44
C LEU A 318 33.76 22.54 -9.90
N LYS A 319 34.57 22.15 -10.88
CA LYS A 319 34.21 22.20 -12.31
C LYS A 319 33.10 21.21 -12.69
N ASP A 320 33.12 20.02 -12.10
CA ASP A 320 32.09 19.00 -12.37
C ASP A 320 30.77 19.39 -11.71
N LEU A 321 30.84 19.88 -10.46
CA LEU A 321 29.71 20.42 -9.74
C LEU A 321 29.06 21.59 -10.48
N PHE A 322 29.86 22.43 -11.13
CA PHE A 322 29.35 23.50 -11.97
C PHE A 322 28.43 22.96 -13.08
N THR A 323 28.80 21.87 -13.74
CA THR A 323 27.98 21.29 -14.81
C THR A 323 26.65 20.74 -14.25
N GLU A 324 26.64 20.19 -13.05
CA GLU A 324 25.43 19.71 -12.36
C GLU A 324 24.51 20.86 -11.93
N LEU A 325 25.05 21.85 -11.20
CA LEU A 325 24.34 23.06 -10.80
C LEU A 325 23.83 23.83 -12.02
N GLN A 326 24.64 23.92 -13.07
CA GLN A 326 24.28 24.54 -14.35
C GLN A 326 23.09 23.81 -15.00
N LYS A 327 23.08 22.48 -15.07
CA LYS A 327 21.93 21.74 -15.64
C LYS A 327 20.65 22.02 -14.88
N LYS A 328 20.71 22.11 -13.54
CA LYS A 328 19.55 22.54 -12.74
C LYS A 328 19.15 23.99 -13.07
N ILE A 329 20.12 24.92 -13.16
CA ILE A 329 19.90 26.35 -13.47
C ILE A 329 19.38 26.62 -14.89
N TYR A 330 19.81 25.87 -15.91
CA TYR A 330 19.37 26.09 -17.30
C TYR A 330 17.95 25.56 -17.55
N VAL A 331 17.56 24.46 -16.90
CA VAL A 331 16.15 24.02 -16.87
C VAL A 331 15.30 25.13 -16.23
N ILE A 332 15.84 25.85 -15.25
CA ILE A 332 15.21 27.02 -14.63
C ILE A 332 15.17 28.25 -15.55
N GLU A 333 16.21 28.61 -16.30
CA GLU A 333 16.12 29.77 -17.23
C GLU A 333 15.16 29.53 -18.39
N GLY A 334 15.03 28.27 -18.83
CA GLY A 334 13.97 27.82 -19.74
C GLY A 334 12.55 28.01 -19.19
N THR A 335 12.38 28.19 -17.88
CA THR A 335 11.07 28.50 -17.27
C THR A 335 10.62 29.95 -17.50
N SER A 336 11.54 30.86 -17.82
CA SER A 336 11.27 32.30 -18.01
C SER A 336 10.98 32.68 -19.47
N LYS A 337 11.45 31.89 -20.43
CA LYS A 337 11.13 32.03 -21.86
C LYS A 337 10.08 31.00 -22.27
N GLN A 338 8.81 31.35 -22.09
CA GLN A 338 7.59 30.88 -22.78
C GLN A 338 7.33 29.38 -23.03
N ASP A 339 8.27 28.44 -22.88
CA ASP A 339 8.05 27.02 -23.18
C ASP A 339 8.84 26.12 -22.21
N LEU A 340 8.23 25.82 -21.05
CA LEU A 340 8.60 24.64 -20.25
C LEU A 340 8.30 23.38 -21.07
N THR A 341 9.28 22.94 -21.87
CA THR A 341 9.16 21.71 -22.67
C THR A 341 9.53 20.43 -21.92
N SER A 342 10.18 20.56 -20.75
CA SER A 342 10.58 19.42 -19.91
C SER A 342 10.54 19.76 -18.43
N PHE A 343 10.06 18.82 -17.62
CA PHE A 343 9.86 18.91 -16.17
C PHE A 343 10.67 17.82 -15.46
N ASN A 344 11.35 18.20 -14.38
CA ASN A 344 12.07 17.31 -13.50
C ASN A 344 11.22 16.89 -12.30
N MET A 345 11.02 17.78 -11.32
CA MET A 345 10.25 17.53 -10.09
C MET A 345 9.18 18.61 -9.82
N GLU A 346 9.11 19.62 -10.69
CA GLU A 346 8.18 20.75 -10.61
C GLU A 346 6.73 20.28 -10.60
N LEU A 347 6.42 19.22 -11.34
CA LEU A 347 5.10 18.60 -11.42
C LEU A 347 5.09 17.17 -10.83
N SER A 348 6.00 16.88 -9.90
CA SER A 348 6.24 15.51 -9.37
C SER A 348 4.98 14.80 -8.90
N SER A 349 3.99 15.53 -8.38
CA SER A 349 2.77 14.97 -7.79
C SER A 349 3.10 13.88 -6.74
N SER A 350 4.16 14.12 -5.96
CA SER A 350 4.62 13.22 -4.90
C SER A 350 3.51 12.94 -3.88
N GLY A 351 3.49 11.73 -3.30
CA GLY A 351 2.46 11.33 -2.34
C GLY A 351 1.13 10.92 -2.96
N ILE A 352 1.06 10.71 -4.29
CA ILE A 352 -0.15 10.19 -4.96
C ILE A 352 -0.45 8.73 -4.61
N SER A 353 0.58 7.99 -4.23
CA SER A 353 0.54 6.64 -3.67
C SER A 353 1.57 6.55 -2.55
N ALA A 354 1.38 5.63 -1.62
CA ALA A 354 2.31 5.43 -0.53
C ALA A 354 2.21 4.01 0.04
N ASP A 355 3.30 3.55 0.65
CA ASP A 355 3.30 2.33 1.45
C ASP A 355 4.32 2.43 2.60
N LEU A 356 4.04 1.75 3.71
CA LEU A 356 4.87 1.74 4.91
C LEU A 356 5.13 0.32 5.39
N SER A 357 6.39 0.00 5.69
CA SER A 357 6.78 -1.26 6.31
C SER A 357 7.96 -1.05 7.25
N HIS A 358 7.89 -1.59 8.47
CA HIS A 358 8.97 -1.53 9.46
C HIS A 358 9.50 -0.10 9.72
N GLY A 359 8.61 0.90 9.69
CA GLY A 359 8.96 2.30 9.85
C GLY A 359 9.64 2.99 8.66
N HIS A 360 9.89 2.27 7.56
CA HIS A 360 10.30 2.83 6.27
C HIS A 360 9.06 3.24 5.47
N GLY A 361 9.06 4.47 4.95
CA GLY A 361 7.93 5.01 4.18
C GLY A 361 8.37 5.35 2.77
N VAL A 362 7.59 4.93 1.78
CA VAL A 362 7.82 5.27 0.37
C VAL A 362 6.60 5.96 -0.20
N VAL A 363 6.81 6.93 -1.07
CA VAL A 363 5.72 7.63 -1.78
C VAL A 363 5.97 7.70 -3.27
N GLY A 364 4.94 7.47 -4.07
CA GLY A 364 5.01 7.61 -5.52
C GLY A 364 5.09 9.08 -5.96
N ALA A 365 5.81 9.34 -7.05
CA ALA A 365 5.99 10.66 -7.67
C ALA A 365 5.82 10.57 -9.20
N VAL A 366 4.58 10.37 -9.64
CA VAL A 366 4.22 10.04 -11.03
C VAL A 366 4.61 11.10 -12.06
N GLY A 367 4.74 12.35 -11.67
CA GLY A 367 5.07 13.46 -12.56
C GLY A 367 6.57 13.72 -12.71
N ALA A 368 7.42 12.97 -11.98
CA ALA A 368 8.86 13.12 -12.09
C ALA A 368 9.36 12.83 -13.52
N LYS A 369 10.33 13.61 -14.00
CA LYS A 369 11.03 13.43 -15.29
C LYS A 369 10.05 13.29 -16.48
N ASP A 370 9.29 14.33 -16.78
CA ASP A 370 8.26 14.34 -17.84
C ASP A 370 7.24 13.20 -17.71
N TRP A 371 6.73 13.04 -16.48
CA TRP A 371 5.79 11.97 -16.13
C TRP A 371 6.31 10.55 -16.41
N ALA A 372 7.63 10.36 -16.52
CA ALA A 372 8.21 9.02 -16.47
C ALA A 372 7.92 8.37 -15.12
N GLY A 373 7.98 9.19 -14.06
CA GLY A 373 7.65 8.83 -12.69
C GLY A 373 8.79 8.14 -11.95
N GLY A 374 8.47 7.74 -10.72
CA GLY A 374 9.36 7.13 -9.77
C GLY A 374 8.74 7.11 -8.38
N PHE A 375 9.53 6.78 -7.37
CA PHE A 375 9.14 6.88 -5.98
C PHE A 375 10.21 7.63 -5.18
N LEU A 376 9.82 8.11 -4.01
CA LEU A 376 10.66 8.80 -3.05
C LEU A 376 10.72 7.93 -1.79
N ASP A 377 11.92 7.50 -1.45
CA ASP A 377 12.22 6.82 -0.19
C ASP A 377 12.38 7.88 0.91
N LEU A 378 11.56 7.82 1.95
CA LEU A 378 11.43 8.89 2.95
C LEU A 378 12.25 8.57 4.21
N THR A 379 12.90 9.59 4.77
CA THR A 379 13.44 9.48 6.12
C THR A 379 12.33 9.36 7.15
N ALA A 380 12.62 8.72 8.29
CA ALA A 380 11.63 8.49 9.35
C ALA A 380 11.02 9.79 9.93
N ASP A 381 11.69 10.92 9.77
CA ASP A 381 11.26 12.26 10.21
C ASP A 381 10.62 13.11 9.11
N LEU A 382 10.51 12.57 7.89
CA LEU A 382 10.01 13.22 6.67
C LEU A 382 10.80 14.47 6.24
N GLN A 383 12.02 14.68 6.74
CA GLN A 383 12.80 15.89 6.44
C GLN A 383 13.68 15.75 5.20
N ASP A 384 13.98 14.52 4.79
CA ASP A 384 14.74 14.22 3.57
C ASP A 384 14.07 13.07 2.80
N ASP A 385 14.42 12.93 1.54
CA ASP A 385 13.92 11.87 0.68
C ASP A 385 14.98 11.44 -0.35
N ASN A 386 14.90 10.24 -0.91
CA ASN A 386 15.73 9.80 -2.01
C ASN A 386 14.88 9.42 -3.22
N PHE A 387 15.14 10.01 -4.38
CA PHE A 387 14.35 9.74 -5.58
C PHE A 387 14.90 8.53 -6.32
N VAL A 388 14.03 7.57 -6.59
CA VAL A 388 14.32 6.38 -7.39
C VAL A 388 13.36 6.33 -8.56
N GLY A 389 13.89 6.15 -9.78
CA GLY A 389 13.12 6.16 -11.00
C GLY A 389 13.59 5.14 -12.02
N ASN A 390 13.22 5.37 -13.28
CA ASN A 390 13.67 4.54 -14.40
C ASN A 390 15.17 4.76 -14.66
N GLU A 391 15.97 3.68 -14.64
CA GLU A 391 17.39 3.70 -14.99
C GLU A 391 17.71 2.71 -16.13
N PRO A 392 18.29 3.17 -17.26
CA PRO A 392 18.43 4.57 -17.67
C PRO A 392 17.07 5.23 -18.00
N LEU A 393 17.01 6.58 -17.91
CA LEU A 393 15.83 7.32 -18.36
C LEU A 393 15.76 7.30 -19.89
N THR A 394 14.81 6.56 -20.46
CA THR A 394 14.61 6.46 -21.91
C THR A 394 13.36 7.25 -22.36
N PRO A 395 13.27 7.65 -23.65
CA PRO A 395 12.08 8.31 -24.18
C PRO A 395 10.80 7.49 -24.02
N GLU A 396 10.90 6.15 -24.05
CA GLU A 396 9.78 5.23 -23.91
C GLU A 396 9.16 5.24 -22.51
N ALA A 397 9.95 5.61 -21.49
CA ALA A 397 9.52 5.70 -20.11
C ALA A 397 8.66 6.93 -19.84
N ARG A 398 8.81 8.01 -20.62
CA ARG A 398 8.08 9.28 -20.43
C ARG A 398 6.56 9.07 -20.50
N SER A 399 5.82 9.85 -19.72
CA SER A 399 4.36 9.69 -19.57
C SER A 399 3.90 8.29 -19.14
N GLY A 400 4.79 7.51 -18.51
CA GLY A 400 4.52 6.16 -18.02
C GLY A 400 3.83 6.09 -16.66
N TYR A 401 3.93 7.15 -15.85
CA TYR A 401 3.38 7.25 -14.48
C TYR A 401 3.96 6.20 -13.53
N LEU A 402 5.26 5.92 -13.56
CA LEU A 402 5.89 5.10 -12.53
C LEU A 402 5.64 5.69 -11.14
N GLY A 403 5.35 4.84 -10.15
CA GLY A 403 4.92 5.28 -8.82
C GLY A 403 3.44 5.60 -8.72
N TYR A 404 2.62 5.25 -9.72
CA TYR A 404 1.16 5.34 -9.56
C TYR A 404 0.67 4.42 -8.44
N THR A 405 1.33 3.27 -8.29
CA THR A 405 1.24 2.35 -7.17
C THR A 405 2.63 2.07 -6.64
N VAL A 406 2.76 1.90 -5.33
CA VAL A 406 3.97 1.44 -4.65
C VAL A 406 3.54 0.41 -3.61
N THR A 407 4.27 -0.70 -3.53
CA THR A 407 4.00 -1.79 -2.58
C THR A 407 5.30 -2.39 -2.12
N LEU A 408 5.53 -2.38 -0.82
CA LEU A 408 6.66 -3.02 -0.16
C LEU A 408 6.36 -4.52 -0.01
N LEU A 409 7.35 -5.34 -0.33
CA LEU A 409 7.28 -6.80 -0.27
C LEU A 409 8.32 -7.25 0.78
N PRO A 410 7.94 -7.26 2.07
CA PRO A 410 8.85 -7.60 3.15
C PRO A 410 9.33 -9.05 3.06
N SER A 411 10.53 -9.27 3.60
CA SER A 411 11.20 -10.55 3.69
C SER A 411 12.06 -10.54 4.95
N GLN A 412 11.96 -11.57 5.79
CA GLN A 412 12.78 -11.71 6.99
C GLN A 412 14.19 -12.26 6.66
N ARG A 413 14.35 -12.95 5.53
CA ARG A 413 15.59 -13.61 5.11
C ARG A 413 16.38 -12.85 4.06
N LEU A 414 15.72 -12.05 3.23
CA LEU A 414 16.32 -11.31 2.11
C LEU A 414 16.15 -9.80 2.30
N THR A 415 16.80 -9.02 1.44
CA THR A 415 16.62 -7.56 1.45
C THR A 415 15.22 -7.16 0.98
N LEU A 416 14.76 -6.01 1.46
CA LEU A 416 13.44 -5.47 1.18
C LEU A 416 13.25 -5.26 -0.33
N LEU A 417 12.13 -5.76 -0.85
CA LEU A 417 11.73 -5.54 -2.23
C LEU A 417 10.61 -4.50 -2.30
N LEU A 418 10.59 -3.73 -3.38
CA LEU A 418 9.54 -2.76 -3.67
C LEU A 418 9.04 -2.99 -5.09
N ALA A 419 7.73 -3.20 -5.24
CA ALA A 419 7.03 -3.20 -6.51
C ALA A 419 6.42 -1.82 -6.77
N THR A 420 6.58 -1.30 -7.98
CA THR A 420 5.99 -0.01 -8.38
C THR A 420 5.40 -0.08 -9.79
N GLY A 421 4.17 0.41 -9.93
CA GLY A 421 3.42 0.37 -11.17
C GLY A 421 3.60 1.64 -12.00
N ALA A 422 3.73 1.45 -13.31
CA ALA A 422 3.70 2.50 -14.33
C ALA A 422 2.59 2.17 -15.34
N PRO A 423 1.31 2.36 -14.98
CA PRO A 423 0.16 1.85 -15.73
C PRO A 423 -0.07 2.54 -17.09
N ARG A 424 0.64 3.65 -17.36
CA ARG A 424 0.60 4.34 -18.66
C ARG A 424 1.80 4.04 -19.54
N TYR A 425 2.78 3.28 -19.08
CA TYR A 425 3.97 2.97 -19.87
C TYR A 425 3.59 2.39 -21.23
N GLN A 426 4.04 3.06 -22.30
CA GLN A 426 3.69 2.71 -23.69
C GLN A 426 2.18 2.52 -23.92
N HIS A 427 1.34 3.20 -23.14
CA HIS A 427 -0.12 3.07 -23.10
C HIS A 427 -0.63 1.67 -22.71
N VAL A 428 0.23 0.73 -22.33
CA VAL A 428 -0.12 -0.64 -21.96
C VAL A 428 -0.06 -0.82 -20.44
N GLY A 429 1.02 -0.33 -19.83
CA GLY A 429 1.32 -0.49 -18.42
C GLY A 429 2.46 -1.48 -18.17
N ARG A 430 3.22 -1.25 -17.10
CA ARG A 430 4.29 -2.13 -16.62
C ARG A 430 4.41 -2.06 -15.10
N VAL A 431 5.10 -3.02 -14.52
CA VAL A 431 5.53 -3.02 -13.11
C VAL A 431 7.04 -3.22 -13.05
N LEU A 432 7.70 -2.44 -12.19
CA LEU A 432 9.13 -2.56 -11.91
C LEU A 432 9.32 -3.06 -10.48
N LEU A 433 10.30 -3.93 -10.30
CA LEU A 433 10.73 -4.41 -8.99
C LEU A 433 12.10 -3.85 -8.66
N PHE A 434 12.22 -3.28 -7.47
CA PHE A 434 13.43 -2.73 -6.90
C PHE A 434 13.82 -3.52 -5.66
N GLN A 435 15.12 -3.66 -5.45
CA GLN A 435 15.71 -4.30 -4.29
C GLN A 435 16.56 -3.28 -3.54
N GLU A 436 16.34 -3.18 -2.23
CA GLU A 436 17.18 -2.36 -1.36
C GLU A 436 18.59 -2.99 -1.27
N SER A 437 19.61 -2.15 -1.40
CA SER A 437 21.01 -2.59 -1.21
C SER A 437 21.30 -2.94 0.25
N GLU A 438 22.29 -3.81 0.48
CA GLU A 438 22.65 -4.25 1.84
C GLU A 438 23.10 -3.09 2.75
N ASP A 439 23.70 -2.04 2.16
CA ASP A 439 24.11 -0.82 2.86
C ASP A 439 22.96 0.18 3.08
N ARG A 440 21.74 -0.14 2.59
CA ARG A 440 20.53 0.70 2.62
C ARG A 440 20.71 2.09 2.00
N ALA A 441 21.71 2.25 1.13
CA ALA A 441 22.03 3.53 0.53
C ALA A 441 21.34 3.74 -0.83
N HIS A 442 21.06 2.68 -1.58
CA HIS A 442 20.57 2.76 -2.95
C HIS A 442 19.56 1.64 -3.28
N TRP A 443 18.78 1.86 -4.34
CA TRP A 443 17.80 0.91 -4.83
C TRP A 443 18.23 0.39 -6.21
N ASN A 444 18.24 -0.94 -6.37
CA ASN A 444 18.59 -1.59 -7.63
C ASN A 444 17.34 -2.15 -8.30
N GLN A 445 17.09 -1.80 -9.56
CA GLN A 445 15.99 -2.39 -10.32
C GLN A 445 16.37 -3.83 -10.76
N ILE A 446 15.63 -4.82 -10.26
CA ILE A 446 15.94 -6.24 -10.46
C ILE A 446 15.07 -6.91 -11.53
N GLN A 447 13.87 -6.42 -11.79
CA GLN A 447 12.95 -7.05 -12.74
C GLN A 447 11.96 -6.06 -13.35
N LYS A 448 11.53 -6.38 -14.58
CA LYS A 448 10.51 -5.69 -15.36
C LYS A 448 9.39 -6.67 -15.70
N ILE A 449 8.15 -6.27 -15.46
CA ILE A 449 6.95 -7.05 -15.80
C ILE A 449 6.08 -6.18 -16.69
N ASP A 450 5.98 -6.52 -17.97
CA ASP A 450 5.25 -5.72 -18.96
C ASP A 450 3.82 -6.25 -19.15
N GLY A 451 2.85 -5.34 -19.24
CA GLY A 451 1.47 -5.69 -19.58
C GLY A 451 1.31 -6.10 -21.04
N SER A 452 0.14 -6.67 -21.38
CA SER A 452 -0.13 -7.20 -22.72
C SER A 452 -1.13 -6.39 -23.54
N GLN A 453 -2.01 -5.62 -22.90
CA GLN A 453 -3.11 -4.93 -23.58
C GLN A 453 -3.05 -3.41 -23.40
N ILE A 454 -3.13 -2.68 -24.52
CA ILE A 454 -3.22 -1.21 -24.54
C ILE A 454 -4.46 -0.73 -23.77
N GLY A 455 -4.30 0.31 -22.97
CA GLY A 455 -5.35 0.92 -22.16
C GLY A 455 -5.78 0.10 -20.95
N SER A 456 -5.22 -1.11 -20.74
CA SER A 456 -5.63 -2.00 -19.64
C SER A 456 -5.25 -1.50 -18.25
N TYR A 457 -4.33 -0.53 -18.20
CA TYR A 457 -3.84 0.09 -16.96
C TYR A 457 -3.13 -0.93 -16.06
N PHE A 458 -2.36 -1.84 -16.67
CA PHE A 458 -1.61 -2.89 -15.98
C PHE A 458 -0.60 -2.30 -14.98
N GLY A 459 -0.65 -2.73 -13.72
CA GLY A 459 0.08 -2.10 -12.62
C GLY A 459 -0.67 -0.95 -11.96
N GLY A 460 -1.95 -0.76 -12.28
CA GLY A 460 -2.80 0.28 -11.70
C GLY A 460 -3.21 0.04 -10.25
N GLU A 461 -3.08 -1.20 -9.77
CA GLU A 461 -3.25 -1.64 -8.39
C GLU A 461 -2.24 -2.78 -8.13
N LEU A 462 -1.61 -2.81 -6.96
CA LEU A 462 -0.63 -3.82 -6.56
C LEU A 462 -0.93 -4.31 -5.14
N CYS A 463 -0.68 -5.58 -4.86
CA CYS A 463 -0.79 -6.14 -3.52
C CYS A 463 0.25 -7.25 -3.33
N GLY A 464 1.07 -7.13 -2.28
CA GLY A 464 1.92 -8.23 -1.79
C GLY A 464 1.10 -9.17 -0.92
N VAL A 465 1.34 -10.47 -1.01
CA VAL A 465 0.68 -11.48 -0.19
C VAL A 465 1.73 -12.47 0.31
N ASP A 466 1.79 -12.63 1.64
CA ASP A 466 2.48 -13.72 2.35
C ASP A 466 1.40 -14.76 2.67
N MET A 467 1.33 -15.84 1.89
CA MET A 467 0.17 -16.76 1.93
C MET A 467 0.12 -17.61 3.20
N ASP A 468 1.27 -18.11 3.64
CA ASP A 468 1.42 -19.02 4.78
C ASP A 468 1.88 -18.32 6.06
N GLN A 469 2.03 -16.99 6.03
CA GLN A 469 2.38 -16.14 7.16
C GLN A 469 3.76 -16.49 7.73
N ASP A 470 4.70 -16.87 6.87
CA ASP A 470 6.06 -17.24 7.26
C ASP A 470 7.02 -16.02 7.35
N GLY A 471 6.52 -14.83 7.00
CA GLY A 471 7.26 -13.57 6.99
C GLY A 471 7.93 -13.26 5.64
N GLU A 472 7.73 -14.08 4.62
CA GLU A 472 8.22 -13.87 3.26
C GLU A 472 7.06 -13.56 2.32
N THR A 473 7.07 -12.37 1.71
CA THR A 473 6.10 -12.07 0.64
C THR A 473 6.52 -12.78 -0.65
N GLU A 474 5.88 -13.91 -0.95
CA GLU A 474 6.15 -14.75 -2.10
C GLU A 474 5.19 -14.50 -3.28
N LEU A 475 4.09 -13.78 -3.07
CA LEU A 475 3.13 -13.44 -4.11
C LEU A 475 3.02 -11.94 -4.34
N LEU A 476 2.91 -11.57 -5.61
CA LEU A 476 2.59 -10.22 -6.08
C LEU A 476 1.37 -10.28 -6.98
N LEU A 477 0.30 -9.62 -6.56
CA LEU A 477 -0.92 -9.46 -7.35
C LEU A 477 -0.85 -8.16 -8.14
N ILE A 478 -1.10 -8.24 -9.44
CA ILE A 478 -1.05 -7.08 -10.34
C ILE A 478 -2.42 -6.87 -10.98
N GLY A 479 -3.04 -5.72 -10.67
CA GLY A 479 -4.31 -5.30 -11.25
C GLY A 479 -4.14 -4.64 -12.61
N ALA A 480 -5.03 -4.98 -13.54
CA ALA A 480 -5.26 -4.30 -14.81
C ALA A 480 -6.76 -3.96 -14.92
N PRO A 481 -7.26 -2.98 -14.13
CA PRO A 481 -8.70 -2.75 -13.97
C PRO A 481 -9.40 -2.26 -15.25
N LEU A 482 -8.67 -1.75 -16.23
CA LEU A 482 -9.25 -1.31 -17.50
C LEU A 482 -9.08 -2.34 -18.62
N PHE A 483 -8.61 -3.55 -18.30
CA PHE A 483 -8.53 -4.64 -19.25
C PHE A 483 -9.91 -4.96 -19.84
N TYR A 484 -9.97 -5.14 -21.16
CA TYR A 484 -11.20 -5.34 -21.90
C TYR A 484 -11.12 -6.64 -22.71
N GLY A 485 -12.12 -7.51 -22.57
CA GLY A 485 -12.25 -8.72 -23.38
C GLY A 485 -13.08 -9.80 -22.71
N GLU A 486 -13.64 -10.70 -23.52
CA GLU A 486 -14.33 -11.91 -23.03
C GLU A 486 -15.51 -11.62 -22.08
N GLN A 487 -16.24 -10.52 -22.31
CA GLN A 487 -17.34 -10.06 -21.45
C GLN A 487 -16.94 -9.78 -19.99
N ARG A 488 -15.64 -9.63 -19.70
CA ARG A 488 -15.08 -9.35 -18.37
C ARG A 488 -14.22 -8.09 -18.42
N GLY A 489 -14.59 -7.08 -17.64
CA GLY A 489 -13.86 -5.82 -17.52
C GLY A 489 -12.95 -5.81 -16.30
N GLY A 490 -11.65 -5.77 -16.53
CA GLY A 490 -10.61 -5.85 -15.50
C GLY A 490 -10.01 -7.26 -15.35
N ARG A 491 -8.78 -7.33 -14.86
CA ARG A 491 -8.02 -8.57 -14.61
C ARG A 491 -7.12 -8.39 -13.39
N VAL A 492 -6.84 -9.48 -12.67
CA VAL A 492 -5.82 -9.54 -11.63
C VAL A 492 -4.94 -10.75 -11.86
N PHE A 493 -3.66 -10.51 -12.08
CA PHE A 493 -2.66 -11.55 -12.36
C PHE A 493 -1.90 -11.91 -11.09
N ILE A 494 -1.64 -13.19 -10.89
CA ILE A 494 -0.90 -13.73 -9.74
C ILE A 494 0.52 -14.02 -10.20
N TYR A 495 1.49 -13.32 -9.61
CA TYR A 495 2.90 -13.60 -9.78
C TYR A 495 3.48 -14.22 -8.52
N GLN A 496 4.27 -15.27 -8.66
CA GLN A 496 4.96 -15.93 -7.57
C GLN A 496 6.47 -15.74 -7.68
N LYS A 497 7.12 -15.43 -6.57
CA LYS A 497 8.57 -15.31 -6.44
C LYS A 497 9.21 -16.67 -6.65
N LYS A 498 10.02 -16.78 -7.71
CA LYS A 498 10.91 -17.91 -8.01
C LYS A 498 12.37 -17.45 -7.90
N GLN A 499 13.31 -18.35 -8.15
CA GLN A 499 14.75 -18.06 -8.02
C GLN A 499 15.22 -16.92 -8.95
N LEU A 500 14.62 -16.79 -10.15
CA LEU A 500 15.00 -15.78 -11.15
C LEU A 500 14.16 -14.49 -11.07
N GLY A 501 13.18 -14.42 -10.16
CA GLY A 501 12.24 -13.31 -10.05
C GLY A 501 10.79 -13.79 -9.97
N PHE A 502 9.86 -12.86 -10.12
CA PHE A 502 8.42 -13.11 -10.10
C PHE A 502 7.94 -13.65 -11.46
N GLU A 503 7.27 -14.80 -11.45
CA GLU A 503 6.70 -15.44 -12.64
C GLU A 503 5.18 -15.51 -12.52
N VAL A 504 4.47 -15.30 -13.62
CA VAL A 504 3.00 -15.43 -13.63
C VAL A 504 2.62 -16.89 -13.45
N VAL A 505 1.77 -17.18 -12.46
CA VAL A 505 1.33 -18.54 -12.14
C VAL A 505 -0.15 -18.76 -12.39
N SER A 506 -0.98 -17.72 -12.28
CA SER A 506 -2.43 -17.82 -12.40
C SER A 506 -3.09 -16.43 -12.55
N GLU A 507 -4.42 -16.40 -12.64
CA GLU A 507 -5.26 -15.20 -12.74
C GLU A 507 -6.48 -15.38 -11.84
N LEU A 508 -6.88 -14.32 -11.11
CA LEU A 508 -8.14 -14.29 -10.38
C LEU A 508 -9.30 -13.95 -11.31
N GLN A 509 -10.34 -14.77 -11.29
CA GLN A 509 -11.45 -14.67 -12.22
C GLN A 509 -12.67 -14.00 -11.57
N GLY A 510 -13.02 -12.80 -12.04
CA GLY A 510 -14.33 -12.18 -11.78
C GLY A 510 -15.43 -12.76 -12.68
N ASP A 511 -16.69 -12.50 -12.32
CA ASP A 511 -17.85 -12.99 -13.09
C ASP A 511 -17.93 -12.30 -14.47
N PRO A 512 -18.35 -13.02 -15.53
CA PRO A 512 -18.63 -12.42 -16.82
C PRO A 512 -19.93 -11.61 -16.83
N GLY A 513 -20.09 -10.76 -17.84
CA GLY A 513 -21.28 -9.91 -18.05
C GLY A 513 -21.05 -8.43 -17.76
N TYR A 514 -19.87 -8.07 -17.25
CA TYR A 514 -19.51 -6.70 -16.88
C TYR A 514 -18.24 -6.26 -17.63
N PRO A 515 -18.32 -5.97 -18.94
CA PRO A 515 -17.14 -5.67 -19.76
C PRO A 515 -16.37 -4.41 -19.34
N LEU A 516 -16.97 -3.55 -18.50
CA LEU A 516 -16.37 -2.34 -17.94
C LEU A 516 -16.43 -2.32 -16.40
N GLY A 517 -16.54 -3.49 -15.76
CA GLY A 517 -16.74 -3.65 -14.32
C GLY A 517 -15.61 -3.16 -13.42
N ARG A 518 -14.41 -2.99 -14.00
CA ARG A 518 -13.17 -2.62 -13.30
C ARG A 518 -12.76 -3.58 -12.19
N PHE A 519 -12.90 -4.88 -12.44
CA PHE A 519 -12.35 -5.90 -11.56
C PHE A 519 -10.82 -5.73 -11.39
N GLY A 520 -10.36 -5.67 -10.14
CA GLY A 520 -8.96 -5.37 -9.82
C GLY A 520 -8.66 -3.89 -9.61
N ALA A 521 -9.69 -3.05 -9.41
CA ALA A 521 -9.50 -1.63 -9.08
C ALA A 521 -9.05 -1.38 -7.63
N ALA A 522 -9.27 -2.36 -6.76
CA ALA A 522 -8.73 -2.43 -5.41
C ALA A 522 -8.41 -3.90 -5.13
N ILE A 523 -7.26 -4.17 -4.54
CA ILE A 523 -6.83 -5.53 -4.14
C ILE A 523 -6.33 -5.43 -2.70
N ALA A 524 -6.81 -6.31 -1.83
CA ALA A 524 -6.37 -6.35 -0.44
C ALA A 524 -6.11 -7.80 -0.02
N ALA A 525 -4.92 -8.06 0.53
CA ALA A 525 -4.69 -9.21 1.39
C ALA A 525 -5.52 -9.02 2.66
N LEU A 526 -6.42 -9.97 2.89
CA LEU A 526 -7.11 -10.12 4.16
C LEU A 526 -6.29 -11.06 5.05
N THR A 527 -6.54 -11.10 6.35
CA THR A 527 -6.01 -12.23 7.14
C THR A 527 -6.69 -13.54 6.72
N ASP A 528 -6.31 -14.65 7.36
CA ASP A 528 -7.14 -15.85 7.33
C ASP A 528 -8.53 -15.54 7.93
N ILE A 529 -9.57 -15.49 7.08
CA ILE A 529 -10.94 -15.24 7.52
C ILE A 529 -11.70 -16.55 7.74
N ASN A 530 -11.22 -17.66 7.17
CA ASN A 530 -11.95 -18.92 7.11
C ASN A 530 -11.45 -19.99 8.12
N GLY A 531 -10.28 -19.76 8.74
CA GLY A 531 -9.67 -20.59 9.78
C GLY A 531 -8.81 -21.74 9.25
N ASP A 532 -8.37 -21.72 7.99
CA ASP A 532 -7.51 -22.76 7.40
C ASP A 532 -6.01 -22.46 7.53
N GLY A 533 -5.65 -21.32 8.12
CA GLY A 533 -4.28 -20.88 8.35
C GLY A 533 -3.64 -20.19 7.14
N LEU A 534 -4.39 -19.94 6.06
CA LEU A 534 -3.90 -19.27 4.85
C LEU A 534 -4.55 -17.89 4.69
N VAL A 535 -3.78 -16.95 4.14
CA VAL A 535 -4.24 -15.59 3.86
C VAL A 535 -5.24 -15.58 2.71
N ASP A 536 -6.37 -14.90 2.92
CA ASP A 536 -7.43 -14.74 1.92
C ASP A 536 -7.29 -13.40 1.18
N VAL A 537 -7.85 -13.26 -0.02
CA VAL A 537 -7.71 -12.04 -0.82
C VAL A 537 -9.08 -11.48 -1.22
N ALA A 538 -9.26 -10.17 -1.08
CA ALA A 538 -10.41 -9.44 -1.58
C ALA A 538 -10.07 -8.63 -2.84
N VAL A 539 -10.95 -8.68 -3.84
CA VAL A 539 -10.84 -7.88 -5.07
C VAL A 539 -12.09 -7.05 -5.31
N GLY A 540 -11.90 -5.76 -5.51
CA GLY A 540 -12.96 -4.80 -5.81
C GLY A 540 -13.25 -4.68 -7.30
N ALA A 541 -14.54 -4.60 -7.64
CA ALA A 541 -15.05 -4.35 -8.98
C ALA A 541 -16.14 -3.26 -8.95
N PRO A 542 -15.75 -1.99 -8.72
CA PRO A 542 -16.68 -0.92 -8.36
C PRO A 542 -17.68 -0.52 -9.46
N LEU A 543 -17.48 -0.95 -10.71
CA LEU A 543 -18.38 -0.64 -11.83
C LEU A 543 -19.18 -1.87 -12.33
N GLU A 544 -19.13 -2.99 -11.62
CA GLU A 544 -20.07 -4.09 -11.86
C GLU A 544 -21.43 -3.77 -11.26
N GLU A 545 -22.41 -3.40 -12.09
CA GLU A 545 -23.71 -2.87 -11.63
C GLU A 545 -23.52 -1.62 -10.75
N GLN A 546 -23.69 -1.76 -9.43
CA GLN A 546 -23.48 -0.73 -8.40
C GLN A 546 -22.14 -0.90 -7.65
N GLY A 547 -21.35 -1.89 -8.04
CA GLY A 547 -20.10 -2.30 -7.44
C GLY A 547 -20.23 -3.67 -6.76
N ALA A 548 -19.13 -4.42 -6.77
CA ALA A 548 -19.03 -5.74 -6.15
C ALA A 548 -17.66 -5.95 -5.49
N VAL A 549 -17.62 -6.85 -4.52
CA VAL A 549 -16.39 -7.37 -3.90
C VAL A 549 -16.37 -8.88 -4.03
N TYR A 550 -15.23 -9.41 -4.42
CA TYR A 550 -14.98 -10.85 -4.54
C TYR A 550 -13.99 -11.29 -3.48
N ILE A 551 -14.23 -12.45 -2.87
CA ILE A 551 -13.34 -13.09 -1.91
C ILE A 551 -12.75 -14.33 -2.56
N PHE A 552 -11.42 -14.45 -2.50
CA PHE A 552 -10.66 -15.58 -3.02
C PHE A 552 -9.89 -16.21 -1.88
N ASN A 553 -10.27 -17.44 -1.51
CA ASN A 553 -9.62 -18.11 -0.39
C ASN A 553 -8.19 -18.52 -0.75
N GLY A 554 -7.32 -18.52 0.26
CA GLY A 554 -5.99 -19.08 0.18
C GLY A 554 -6.01 -20.57 -0.18
N GLN A 555 -5.04 -21.00 -0.99
CA GLN A 555 -4.70 -22.41 -1.18
C GLN A 555 -3.18 -22.56 -1.10
N HIS A 556 -2.68 -23.78 -0.89
CA HIS A 556 -1.24 -24.02 -0.81
C HIS A 556 -0.50 -23.43 -2.02
N GLY A 557 0.22 -22.33 -1.79
CA GLY A 557 1.08 -21.63 -2.75
C GLY A 557 0.45 -20.46 -3.53
N ALA A 558 -0.89 -20.37 -3.67
CA ALA A 558 -1.55 -19.26 -4.36
C ALA A 558 -3.06 -19.20 -4.00
N PRO A 559 -3.72 -18.03 -4.10
CA PRO A 559 -5.17 -17.95 -3.93
C PRO A 559 -5.92 -18.78 -4.99
N SER A 560 -7.08 -19.29 -4.61
CA SER A 560 -8.01 -19.95 -5.53
C SER A 560 -8.32 -19.04 -6.73
N PRO A 561 -8.24 -19.51 -7.99
CA PRO A 561 -8.63 -18.71 -9.15
C PRO A 561 -10.11 -18.34 -9.19
N ARG A 562 -10.95 -19.13 -8.51
CA ARG A 562 -12.40 -18.91 -8.40
C ARG A 562 -12.75 -18.31 -7.04
N PRO A 563 -13.64 -17.32 -7.00
CA PRO A 563 -14.05 -16.70 -5.75
C PRO A 563 -14.87 -17.69 -4.91
N SER A 564 -14.70 -17.64 -3.59
CA SER A 564 -15.54 -18.33 -2.62
C SER A 564 -16.85 -17.57 -2.37
N GLN A 565 -16.80 -16.24 -2.48
CA GLN A 565 -17.94 -15.35 -2.26
C GLN A 565 -17.89 -14.14 -3.20
N ARG A 566 -19.07 -13.72 -3.69
CA ARG A 566 -19.27 -12.44 -4.39
C ARG A 566 -20.35 -11.64 -3.67
N ILE A 567 -19.99 -10.44 -3.22
CA ILE A 567 -20.86 -9.53 -2.48
C ILE A 567 -21.26 -8.39 -3.42
N LYS A 568 -22.56 -8.27 -3.71
CA LYS A 568 -23.07 -7.17 -4.53
C LYS A 568 -23.34 -5.97 -3.64
N GLY A 569 -23.02 -4.76 -4.09
CA GLY A 569 -23.39 -3.54 -3.36
C GLY A 569 -24.88 -3.47 -3.06
N THR A 570 -25.73 -3.89 -4.00
CA THR A 570 -27.20 -3.94 -3.85
C THR A 570 -27.69 -4.84 -2.72
N GLN A 571 -26.91 -5.84 -2.30
CA GLN A 571 -27.24 -6.69 -1.15
C GLN A 571 -27.01 -5.97 0.18
N VAL A 572 -26.06 -5.04 0.19
CA VAL A 572 -25.58 -4.32 1.39
C VAL A 572 -26.40 -3.05 1.64
N SER A 573 -26.65 -2.25 0.59
CA SER A 573 -27.44 -1.02 0.70
C SER A 573 -28.09 -0.67 -0.63
N SER A 574 -29.37 -0.31 -0.60
CA SER A 574 -30.08 0.18 -1.79
C SER A 574 -29.49 1.52 -2.25
N GLY A 575 -29.17 1.65 -3.54
CA GLY A 575 -28.69 2.90 -4.13
C GLY A 575 -27.20 3.18 -3.91
N ILE A 576 -26.46 2.24 -3.35
CA ILE A 576 -25.00 2.31 -3.28
C ILE A 576 -24.39 2.42 -4.69
N ARG A 577 -23.23 3.04 -4.80
CA ARG A 577 -22.45 3.10 -6.03
C ARG A 577 -20.98 2.97 -5.71
N TRP A 578 -20.21 2.45 -6.67
CA TRP A 578 -18.78 2.26 -6.57
C TRP A 578 -18.37 1.39 -5.37
N PHE A 579 -19.23 0.46 -4.96
CA PHE A 579 -18.94 -0.48 -3.88
C PHE A 579 -17.73 -1.36 -4.26
N GLY A 580 -16.70 -1.37 -3.41
CA GLY A 580 -15.45 -2.06 -3.71
C GLY A 580 -14.37 -1.17 -4.35
N ARG A 581 -14.50 0.17 -4.27
CA ARG A 581 -13.46 1.10 -4.78
C ARG A 581 -12.18 1.15 -3.94
N SER A 582 -12.26 0.71 -2.68
CA SER A 582 -11.14 0.55 -1.75
C SER A 582 -11.53 -0.50 -0.71
N ILE A 583 -10.59 -1.36 -0.32
CA ILE A 583 -10.84 -2.48 0.59
C ILE A 583 -9.68 -2.57 1.57
N HIS A 584 -9.98 -2.89 2.83
CA HIS A 584 -8.97 -3.19 3.84
C HIS A 584 -9.57 -4.09 4.92
N GLY A 585 -8.91 -5.20 5.27
CA GLY A 585 -9.45 -6.16 6.24
C GLY A 585 -8.38 -6.98 6.93
N VAL A 586 -7.81 -6.45 7.99
CA VAL A 586 -6.68 -7.05 8.74
C VAL A 586 -6.88 -7.03 10.25
N ARG A 587 -7.98 -6.43 10.72
CA ARG A 587 -8.30 -6.30 12.16
C ARG A 587 -9.72 -6.73 12.44
N ASP A 588 -9.89 -7.20 13.67
CA ASP A 588 -11.18 -7.32 14.34
C ASP A 588 -11.59 -5.95 14.89
N LEU A 589 -12.72 -5.43 14.42
CA LEU A 589 -13.35 -4.19 14.88
C LEU A 589 -14.62 -4.46 15.70
N GLY A 590 -15.09 -5.70 15.75
CA GLY A 590 -16.27 -6.16 16.48
C GLY A 590 -15.96 -6.67 17.88
N GLY A 591 -14.70 -7.03 18.14
CA GLY A 591 -14.23 -7.63 19.40
C GLY A 591 -14.61 -9.10 19.55
N ASP A 592 -15.00 -9.78 18.46
CA ASP A 592 -15.40 -11.18 18.47
C ASP A 592 -14.25 -12.13 18.08
N GLY A 593 -13.04 -11.59 17.89
CA GLY A 593 -11.83 -12.31 17.51
C GLY A 593 -11.75 -12.68 16.03
N LEU A 594 -12.67 -12.19 15.19
CA LEU A 594 -12.67 -12.43 13.75
C LEU A 594 -12.36 -11.15 12.98
N THR A 595 -11.71 -11.32 11.83
CA THR A 595 -11.33 -10.17 11.00
C THR A 595 -12.55 -9.56 10.32
N ASP A 596 -12.68 -8.25 10.45
CA ASP A 596 -13.65 -7.45 9.72
C ASP A 596 -13.04 -6.89 8.43
N VAL A 597 -13.89 -6.65 7.43
CA VAL A 597 -13.50 -6.07 6.13
C VAL A 597 -14.19 -4.73 5.93
N ALA A 598 -13.42 -3.65 5.87
CA ALA A 598 -13.89 -2.32 5.50
C ALA A 598 -13.87 -2.14 3.98
N VAL A 599 -14.99 -1.68 3.42
CA VAL A 599 -15.19 -1.47 1.99
C VAL A 599 -15.69 -0.05 1.73
N GLY A 600 -14.97 0.66 0.87
CA GLY A 600 -15.36 2.00 0.41
C GLY A 600 -16.38 1.96 -0.73
N ALA A 601 -17.23 3.00 -0.77
CA ALA A 601 -18.20 3.25 -1.82
C ALA A 601 -18.32 4.77 -2.09
N GLU A 602 -19.32 5.20 -2.86
CA GLU A 602 -19.65 6.62 -3.05
C GLU A 602 -20.36 7.17 -1.80
N GLY A 603 -19.68 8.01 -1.01
CA GLY A 603 -20.28 8.68 0.15
C GLY A 603 -20.58 7.75 1.35
N LEU A 604 -20.04 6.53 1.32
CA LEU A 604 -20.36 5.47 2.27
C LEU A 604 -19.13 4.58 2.48
N VAL A 605 -18.96 4.10 3.72
CA VAL A 605 -18.06 2.99 4.06
C VAL A 605 -18.87 1.90 4.74
N VAL A 606 -18.62 0.67 4.36
CA VAL A 606 -19.30 -0.53 4.87
C VAL A 606 -18.27 -1.37 5.62
N VAL A 607 -18.61 -1.86 6.80
CA VAL A 607 -17.83 -2.88 7.51
C VAL A 607 -18.62 -4.18 7.49
N LEU A 608 -18.00 -5.21 6.92
CA LEU A 608 -18.48 -6.58 6.81
C LEU A 608 -17.75 -7.43 7.84
N SER A 609 -18.50 -8.13 8.70
CA SER A 609 -17.91 -8.99 9.72
C SER A 609 -17.79 -10.43 9.22
N SER A 610 -16.67 -11.07 9.56
CA SER A 610 -16.51 -12.51 9.33
C SER A 610 -17.34 -13.28 10.34
N ARG A 611 -17.97 -14.37 9.90
CA ARG A 611 -18.68 -15.33 10.74
C ARG A 611 -17.78 -16.48 11.13
N PRO A 612 -18.00 -17.09 12.32
CA PRO A 612 -17.24 -18.27 12.72
C PRO A 612 -17.52 -19.43 11.76
N VAL A 613 -16.45 -20.09 11.33
CA VAL A 613 -16.52 -21.28 10.48
C VAL A 613 -16.35 -22.51 11.36
N VAL A 614 -17.24 -23.49 11.18
CA VAL A 614 -17.26 -24.71 11.98
C VAL A 614 -17.26 -25.96 11.09
N ASP A 615 -16.62 -27.01 11.58
CA ASP A 615 -16.72 -28.37 11.07
C ASP A 615 -17.73 -29.15 11.93
N ILE A 616 -18.65 -29.85 11.29
CA ILE A 616 -19.66 -30.68 11.97
C ILE A 616 -19.20 -32.13 11.91
N LEU A 617 -18.62 -32.60 13.01
CA LEU A 617 -18.23 -33.99 13.15
C LEU A 617 -19.49 -34.84 13.28
N THR A 618 -19.65 -35.78 12.35
CA THR A 618 -20.80 -36.68 12.30
C THR A 618 -20.36 -38.11 12.52
N GLN A 619 -21.06 -38.82 13.40
CA GLN A 619 -20.81 -40.22 13.68
C GLN A 619 -22.12 -40.99 13.67
N ILE A 620 -22.19 -42.08 12.89
CA ILE A 620 -23.33 -42.98 12.85
C ILE A 620 -22.87 -44.35 13.34
N THR A 621 -23.57 -44.90 14.33
CA THR A 621 -23.30 -46.24 14.87
C THR A 621 -24.55 -47.11 14.83
N PHE A 622 -24.36 -48.41 14.65
CA PHE A 622 -25.43 -49.39 14.47
C PHE A 622 -25.37 -50.45 15.57
N SER A 623 -26.53 -50.84 16.08
CA SER A 623 -26.68 -51.94 17.04
C SER A 623 -27.91 -52.77 16.69
N PRO A 624 -27.76 -54.03 16.28
CA PRO A 624 -26.50 -54.76 16.07
C PRO A 624 -25.68 -54.21 14.88
N ALA A 625 -24.36 -54.48 14.88
CA ALA A 625 -23.46 -54.03 13.80
C ALA A 625 -23.71 -54.77 12.47
N GLU A 626 -24.20 -56.01 12.56
CA GLU A 626 -24.63 -56.82 11.43
C GLU A 626 -26.07 -57.24 11.67
N ILE A 627 -26.89 -57.23 10.62
CA ILE A 627 -28.30 -57.62 10.69
C ILE A 627 -28.36 -59.14 10.78
N PRO A 628 -28.86 -59.73 11.88
CA PRO A 628 -28.98 -61.18 11.99
C PRO A 628 -29.92 -61.71 10.91
N VAL A 629 -29.55 -62.80 10.24
CA VAL A 629 -30.31 -63.36 9.10
C VAL A 629 -31.78 -63.66 9.47
N HIS A 630 -32.04 -64.10 10.72
CA HIS A 630 -33.39 -64.38 11.21
C HIS A 630 -34.31 -63.16 11.29
N GLU A 631 -33.79 -61.92 11.25
CA GLU A 631 -34.59 -60.69 11.24
C GLU A 631 -35.22 -60.42 9.85
N VAL A 632 -34.62 -60.96 8.79
CA VAL A 632 -34.87 -60.57 7.39
C VAL A 632 -35.29 -61.73 6.48
N GLU A 633 -35.05 -62.98 6.88
CA GLU A 633 -35.28 -64.16 6.05
C GLU A 633 -36.77 -64.56 5.94
N CYS A 634 -37.21 -64.96 4.74
CA CYS A 634 -38.59 -65.39 4.46
C CYS A 634 -38.95 -66.79 5.01
N SER A 635 -37.93 -67.58 5.37
CA SER A 635 -38.05 -68.98 5.81
C SER A 635 -38.53 -69.12 7.25
N TYR A 636 -38.34 -68.09 8.08
CA TYR A 636 -38.79 -68.04 9.47
C TYR A 636 -40.30 -67.72 9.50
N SER A 637 -41.13 -68.74 9.78
CA SER A 637 -42.59 -68.65 9.97
C SER A 637 -42.97 -67.57 11.02
N PRO A 638 -44.21 -67.05 11.07
CA PRO A 638 -44.60 -65.91 11.90
C PRO A 638 -44.60 -66.29 13.38
N SER A 639 -43.42 -66.36 13.99
CA SER A 639 -43.29 -66.49 15.42
C SER A 639 -43.80 -65.19 16.05
N ASN A 640 -44.58 -65.28 17.12
CA ASN A 640 -45.05 -64.13 17.91
C ASN A 640 -43.90 -63.32 18.59
N ARG A 641 -42.63 -63.56 18.22
CA ARG A 641 -41.49 -62.79 18.69
C ARG A 641 -41.40 -61.50 17.90
N LYS A 642 -41.44 -60.36 18.60
CA LYS A 642 -41.17 -59.05 18.00
C LYS A 642 -39.76 -59.10 17.41
N LYS A 643 -39.64 -58.79 16.12
CA LYS A 643 -38.37 -58.50 15.44
C LYS A 643 -37.61 -57.43 16.24
N GLU A 644 -36.32 -57.67 16.51
CA GLU A 644 -35.48 -56.77 17.30
C GLU A 644 -35.09 -55.52 16.50
N GLY A 645 -35.10 -55.61 15.17
CA GLY A 645 -34.77 -54.49 14.27
C GLY A 645 -33.34 -54.00 14.46
N VAL A 646 -33.07 -52.75 14.04
CA VAL A 646 -31.75 -52.15 14.15
C VAL A 646 -31.86 -50.76 14.78
N ASN A 647 -31.09 -50.53 15.84
CA ASN A 647 -30.91 -49.22 16.43
C ASN A 647 -29.79 -48.48 15.70
N ILE A 648 -30.06 -47.25 15.29
CA ILE A 648 -29.10 -46.30 14.72
C ILE A 648 -28.88 -45.21 15.77
N THR A 649 -27.64 -44.92 16.13
CA THR A 649 -27.31 -43.72 16.91
C THR A 649 -26.56 -42.75 16.02
N VAL A 650 -27.13 -41.56 15.81
CA VAL A 650 -26.51 -40.47 15.06
C VAL A 650 -26.04 -39.42 16.06
N CYS A 651 -24.76 -39.09 16.03
CA CYS A 651 -24.14 -38.08 16.87
C CYS A 651 -23.60 -36.94 16.01
N PHE A 652 -23.81 -35.71 16.48
CA PHE A 652 -23.24 -34.50 15.91
C PHE A 652 -22.38 -33.79 16.96
N GLN A 653 -21.26 -33.22 16.55
CA GLN A 653 -20.42 -32.37 17.40
C GLN A 653 -19.87 -31.21 16.57
N VAL A 654 -19.95 -29.98 17.11
CA VAL A 654 -19.34 -28.80 16.49
C VAL A 654 -17.85 -28.76 16.84
N LYS A 655 -17.01 -28.59 15.83
CA LYS A 655 -15.58 -28.30 15.98
C LYS A 655 -15.27 -26.95 15.33
N PRO A 656 -14.78 -25.94 16.05
CA PRO A 656 -14.41 -24.66 15.45
C PRO A 656 -13.22 -24.82 14.49
N LEU A 657 -13.28 -24.17 13.34
CA LEU A 657 -12.14 -23.95 12.44
C LEU A 657 -11.50 -22.59 12.71
N THR A 658 -12.32 -21.56 12.90
CA THR A 658 -11.87 -20.23 13.34
C THR A 658 -11.64 -20.23 14.86
N LEU A 659 -10.44 -20.67 15.29
CA LEU A 659 -10.10 -20.83 16.71
C LEU A 659 -10.04 -19.50 17.49
N GLN A 660 -9.90 -18.37 16.80
CA GLN A 660 -9.78 -17.05 17.41
C GLN A 660 -11.13 -16.48 17.88
N PHE A 661 -12.25 -17.06 17.43
CA PHE A 661 -13.59 -16.58 17.74
C PHE A 661 -13.87 -16.59 19.26
N GLN A 662 -14.34 -15.45 19.77
CA GLN A 662 -14.68 -15.22 21.16
C GLN A 662 -16.21 -15.17 21.32
N GLY A 663 -16.83 -16.34 21.46
CA GLY A 663 -18.28 -16.46 21.64
C GLY A 663 -18.75 -17.89 21.86
N LEU A 664 -20.05 -18.06 22.13
CA LEU A 664 -20.64 -19.38 22.28
C LEU A 664 -21.01 -19.95 20.90
N LEU A 665 -20.40 -21.08 20.53
CA LEU A 665 -20.73 -21.79 19.29
C LEU A 665 -21.88 -22.78 19.51
N VAL A 666 -23.05 -22.43 18.99
CA VAL A 666 -24.24 -23.27 18.97
C VAL A 666 -24.75 -23.33 17.53
N ALA A 667 -24.96 -24.55 17.02
CA ALA A 667 -25.45 -24.78 15.66
C ALA A 667 -26.78 -25.53 15.72
N ASN A 668 -27.84 -24.95 15.15
CA ASN A 668 -29.13 -25.64 15.03
C ASN A 668 -29.22 -26.36 13.69
N LEU A 669 -28.95 -27.67 13.67
CA LEU A 669 -28.92 -28.44 12.43
C LEU A 669 -30.29 -29.01 12.10
N THR A 670 -30.65 -28.92 10.82
CA THR A 670 -31.74 -29.73 10.25
C THR A 670 -31.14 -30.92 9.53
N TYR A 671 -31.53 -32.14 9.88
CA TYR A 671 -31.02 -33.35 9.27
C TYR A 671 -32.14 -34.24 8.72
N THR A 672 -31.78 -35.04 7.72
CA THR A 672 -32.62 -36.05 7.08
C THR A 672 -31.86 -37.37 7.03
N LEU A 673 -32.47 -38.42 7.56
CA LEU A 673 -31.97 -39.79 7.58
C LEU A 673 -32.84 -40.65 6.65
N GLN A 674 -32.23 -41.30 5.66
CA GLN A 674 -32.95 -42.08 4.65
C GLN A 674 -32.38 -43.50 4.53
N LEU A 675 -33.27 -44.50 4.52
CA LEU A 675 -32.95 -45.92 4.38
C LEU A 675 -33.09 -46.35 2.91
N ASP A 676 -32.05 -46.99 2.36
CA ASP A 676 -31.98 -47.45 0.97
C ASP A 676 -32.42 -46.34 -0.03
N GLY A 677 -31.95 -45.10 0.15
CA GLY A 677 -32.35 -43.97 -0.69
C GLY A 677 -32.06 -44.13 -2.20
N HIS A 678 -31.22 -45.10 -2.57
CA HIS A 678 -30.93 -45.48 -3.96
C HIS A 678 -31.94 -46.47 -4.56
N ARG A 679 -32.87 -47.02 -3.76
CA ARG A 679 -33.87 -48.01 -4.20
C ARG A 679 -35.26 -47.39 -4.30
N SER A 680 -36.06 -47.88 -5.26
CA SER A 680 -37.46 -47.51 -5.39
C SER A 680 -38.35 -48.02 -4.24
N ARG A 681 -37.92 -49.10 -3.56
CA ARG A 681 -38.56 -49.62 -2.35
C ARG A 681 -37.49 -49.92 -1.31
N SER A 682 -37.56 -49.23 -0.18
CA SER A 682 -36.65 -49.43 0.94
C SER A 682 -36.92 -50.77 1.62
N ARG A 683 -35.85 -51.50 1.97
CA ARG A 683 -35.97 -52.79 2.65
C ARG A 683 -36.29 -52.65 4.14
N GLY A 684 -35.89 -51.55 4.75
CA GLY A 684 -36.18 -51.20 6.14
C GLY A 684 -37.12 -50.01 6.25
N LEU A 685 -37.97 -49.98 7.27
CA LEU A 685 -38.85 -48.85 7.57
C LEU A 685 -38.66 -48.40 9.02
N PHE A 686 -38.65 -47.09 9.20
CA PHE A 686 -38.80 -46.45 10.51
C PHE A 686 -40.24 -46.62 11.04
N LEU A 687 -40.42 -46.32 12.33
CA LEU A 687 -41.73 -46.26 12.95
C LEU A 687 -42.71 -45.40 12.14
N GLY A 688 -43.91 -45.91 11.92
CA GLY A 688 -44.92 -45.27 11.06
C GLY A 688 -44.81 -45.58 9.56
N GLY A 689 -43.96 -46.54 9.17
CA GLY A 689 -43.88 -47.06 7.81
C GLY A 689 -43.14 -46.15 6.82
N ARG A 690 -42.36 -45.19 7.32
CA ARG A 690 -41.58 -44.25 6.52
C ARG A 690 -40.17 -44.79 6.29
N HIS A 691 -39.57 -44.47 5.15
CA HIS A 691 -38.17 -44.80 4.85
C HIS A 691 -37.24 -43.58 4.99
N GLU A 692 -37.80 -42.43 5.35
CA GLU A 692 -37.11 -41.17 5.56
C GLU A 692 -37.64 -40.51 6.85
N LEU A 693 -36.72 -39.95 7.64
CA LEU A 693 -37.01 -39.15 8.82
C LEU A 693 -36.23 -37.85 8.74
N SER A 694 -36.87 -36.75 9.09
CA SER A 694 -36.20 -35.45 9.26
C SER A 694 -36.39 -34.97 10.69
N GLY A 695 -35.41 -34.20 11.18
CA GLY A 695 -35.44 -33.64 12.53
C GLY A 695 -34.52 -32.44 12.66
N HIS A 696 -34.60 -31.80 13.83
CA HIS A 696 -33.74 -30.70 14.21
C HIS A 696 -32.96 -31.09 15.46
N THR A 697 -31.71 -30.68 15.54
CA THR A 697 -30.88 -30.88 16.73
C THR A 697 -29.99 -29.68 16.97
N VAL A 698 -29.92 -29.26 18.23
CA VAL A 698 -28.94 -28.28 18.67
C VAL A 698 -27.62 -29.01 18.92
N VAL A 699 -26.54 -28.49 18.35
CA VAL A 699 -25.20 -29.06 18.43
C VAL A 699 -24.26 -28.04 19.05
N THR A 700 -23.42 -28.51 19.96
CA THR A 700 -22.41 -27.72 20.66
C THR A 700 -21.05 -28.40 20.54
N GLY A 701 -20.04 -27.92 21.27
CA GLY A 701 -18.75 -28.60 21.37
C GLY A 701 -18.81 -30.01 21.98
N HIS A 702 -19.91 -30.37 22.65
CA HIS A 702 -20.15 -31.73 23.15
C HIS A 702 -21.02 -32.55 22.17
N PRO A 703 -20.75 -33.87 22.03
CA PRO A 703 -21.51 -34.71 21.12
C PRO A 703 -22.98 -34.83 21.54
N SER A 704 -23.88 -34.43 20.65
CA SER A 704 -25.33 -34.58 20.80
C SER A 704 -25.79 -35.79 19.99
N CYS A 705 -26.28 -36.83 20.66
CA CYS A 705 -26.62 -38.12 20.05
C CYS A 705 -28.11 -38.42 20.12
N THR A 706 -28.70 -38.77 18.97
CA THR A 706 -30.11 -39.19 18.86
C THR A 706 -30.17 -40.64 18.40
N LYS A 707 -31.06 -41.43 19.01
CA LYS A 707 -31.29 -42.83 18.66
C LYS A 707 -32.54 -42.98 17.80
N PHE A 708 -32.42 -43.74 16.73
CA PHE A 708 -33.50 -44.15 15.84
C PHE A 708 -33.57 -45.66 15.80
N TRP A 709 -34.73 -46.19 15.44
CA TRP A 709 -34.93 -47.61 15.25
C TRP A 709 -35.71 -47.86 13.97
N PHE A 710 -35.27 -48.86 13.20
CA PHE A 710 -35.98 -49.32 12.01
C PHE A 710 -36.12 -50.84 12.01
N HIS A 711 -37.12 -51.31 11.27
CA HIS A 711 -37.46 -52.72 11.20
C HIS A 711 -37.77 -53.16 9.77
N PHE A 712 -37.90 -54.47 9.60
CA PHE A 712 -38.13 -55.12 8.31
C PHE A 712 -39.58 -55.59 8.22
N PRO A 713 -40.48 -54.82 7.56
CA PRO A 713 -41.92 -55.11 7.52
C PRO A 713 -42.23 -56.38 6.73
N VAL A 714 -41.43 -56.66 5.70
CA VAL A 714 -41.49 -57.86 4.88
C VAL A 714 -40.13 -58.53 4.89
N CYS A 715 -40.10 -59.82 4.58
CA CYS A 715 -38.84 -60.50 4.37
C CYS A 715 -38.13 -59.97 3.11
N ILE A 716 -36.81 -60.01 3.11
CA ILE A 716 -35.96 -59.39 2.09
C ILE A 716 -35.37 -60.49 1.20
N GLN A 717 -35.44 -60.32 -0.12
CA GLN A 717 -34.83 -61.25 -1.09
C GLN A 717 -33.34 -60.99 -1.29
N ASP A 718 -32.93 -59.72 -1.25
CA ASP A 718 -31.54 -59.29 -1.41
C ASP A 718 -30.86 -59.15 -0.04
N LEU A 719 -30.25 -60.25 0.38
CA LEU A 719 -29.48 -60.38 1.63
C LEU A 719 -27.98 -60.10 1.44
N ILE A 720 -27.54 -59.87 0.19
CA ILE A 720 -26.12 -59.69 -0.15
C ILE A 720 -25.75 -58.21 -0.06
N SER A 721 -26.59 -57.32 -0.60
CA SER A 721 -26.30 -55.89 -0.61
C SER A 721 -26.51 -55.28 0.78
N PRO A 722 -25.58 -54.46 1.32
CA PRO A 722 -25.79 -53.79 2.59
C PRO A 722 -26.99 -52.83 2.50
N ILE A 723 -27.67 -52.60 3.63
CA ILE A 723 -28.70 -51.55 3.73
C ILE A 723 -27.98 -50.22 3.87
N ASN A 724 -28.17 -49.35 2.89
CA ASN A 724 -27.49 -48.06 2.89
C ASN A 724 -28.30 -47.04 3.68
N ILE A 725 -27.63 -46.25 4.51
CA ILE A 725 -28.23 -45.22 5.35
C ILE A 725 -27.52 -43.92 5.02
N SER A 726 -28.26 -43.00 4.40
CA SER A 726 -27.74 -41.68 4.07
C SER A 726 -28.22 -40.65 5.10
N LEU A 727 -27.28 -39.90 5.65
CA LEU A 727 -27.53 -38.76 6.51
C LEU A 727 -27.15 -37.49 5.76
N ASN A 728 -28.13 -36.63 5.51
CA ASN A 728 -27.92 -35.29 4.98
C ASN A 728 -28.26 -34.30 6.09
N PHE A 729 -27.48 -33.24 6.23
CA PHE A 729 -27.78 -32.17 7.18
C PHE A 729 -27.48 -30.81 6.57
N SER A 730 -28.12 -29.79 7.13
CA SER A 730 -27.96 -28.40 6.76
C SER A 730 -27.95 -27.55 8.02
N LEU A 731 -27.11 -26.52 8.01
CA LEU A 731 -27.17 -25.42 8.96
C LEU A 731 -27.97 -24.30 8.29
N PRO A 732 -29.24 -24.08 8.64
CA PRO A 732 -29.97 -22.92 8.18
C PRO A 732 -29.26 -21.66 8.68
N GLU A 733 -29.15 -20.64 7.83
CA GLU A 733 -28.81 -19.31 8.31
C GLU A 733 -29.96 -18.87 9.23
N GLU A 734 -29.68 -18.61 10.50
CA GLU A 734 -30.68 -18.03 11.39
C GLU A 734 -31.11 -16.67 10.81
N GLU A 735 -32.40 -16.53 10.49
CA GLU A 735 -33.02 -15.23 10.28
C GLU A 735 -33.01 -14.50 11.63
N GLY A 736 -31.92 -13.79 11.91
CA GLY A 736 -31.79 -13.00 13.12
C GLY A 736 -32.87 -11.93 13.20
N THR A 737 -33.61 -11.96 14.32
CA THR A 737 -34.49 -10.89 14.84
C THR A 737 -33.74 -9.67 15.28
#